data_AF-A0A2N2PY87-F1
#
_entry.id   AF-A0A2N2PY87-F1
#
_cell.length_a   1.000
_cell.length_b   1.000
_cell.length_c   1.000
_cell.angle_alpha   90.00
_cell.angle_beta   90.00
_cell.angle_gamma   90.00
#
_symmetry.space_group_name_H-M   'P 1'
#
loop_
_entity.id
_entity.type
_entity.pdbx_description
1 polymer ?
#
loop_
_entity_poly.entity_id
_entity_poly.type
_entity_poly.pdbx_seq_one_letter_code
_entity_poly.pdbx_strand_id
1 'polypeptide(L)'
;MNDLAKRIANLSPEKRALFEQQLRERKSGSASQKQGLPPICPATRAQSPPASFSQERLWFLDQLESGSAAYTISAAFRLTGSLNTLALEQSLNEIVRRHEALRTTFAARDGRPIQMIAPTLALTLTINDLTHLPRLEQKAKLEQLAVEQVQRPFNLAQGPLLRVVLLKLGEEEHSLILTMPHIVSDGWSMGVLNRELAALYTAFSAGQPSPLVELPIQYADYVCWQREWLQGEALDSQLAYWKQQLGGSLPVLELPTDRPRPAVQTFRGATHSFILPVALTESLQALSRREGATLFMTLLAAFKTLLYRYTGRENIVVGIPIANRNRPEVEELIGFFVNTLVLRTDLAGEPTFRELLGRVREVTLGAFAHQDLPFEKLVEVLHPERDMSRNPLFQVMFAFQNTPMEPLILPGLAVSPVEIDSKTAQFDLTLFLEETGQGLKGMVEYNTDLFDATTIERMVKHYQVLLEGVVDNPEQRLWQLPLLTEAERRQILVTWNNTAVEYPHAARKCIHELFEAQVERTPDAVAVVFEDQHVTYRELNRRANQLAHYLQKRGVGPETLVGICVERSLEMVVGLYGILKAGGAYVPLDPTYPPERLIFMMADTQAPVLLTQKKPASVFTDQPHLNRPPRLICLDSDWENIARHTDQNSVSRVTGDNLVYVIYTSGSTGQPKGAMNTHAAIRNRLLWMQQAYCLTETDRVMQKTPFSFDVSVWEFFWPLLNGACLVVAQPEGHKDSAYLVRLVIEQNVTTMHFVPPMLQVFVEEQGVDRCKSLKRVICSGEALPFDLQQRFFARLGAELHNLYGPTEASVDVTFWPCQRECQWRFVPIGRPIANIRIYLLDRHLQPVPVGVPGELHIGGVGLGRGYCNRPELTADKFTPHPFEDSQAPGARLPGAAATGSRLYRTGDLARYLPDGNIEFLGRIDHQVKLRGFRIELGEIEAVLGQHPAVQHAVMLVREDQPGDKRLVAYLVPTKGQTPTTDNLRRFLQDKLPEYMIPSAFVTLLALPLTPNGKVNRKALPAPDTNRPEIGREFVAPRTPVEEVLAGIWAGVLGLEQVGVYDNFFDLGGHSLLATQVISRVRETFMVELPLRTFFEAPVVAKLSRSIIANEARPGQAEKIARVLKMVESLSAEEAKEMLQTKKKGMSNEAND
;
A
#
# COMPACT_ATOMS: atom_id res chain seq x y z
N MET A 1 -26.58 51.69 -0.50
CA MET A 1 -27.53 52.20 0.52
C MET A 1 -28.75 52.95 -0.03
N ASN A 2 -28.71 53.60 -1.20
CA ASN A 2 -29.83 54.44 -1.68
C ASN A 2 -31.09 53.71 -2.20
N ASP A 3 -31.02 52.41 -2.51
CA ASP A 3 -32.14 51.67 -3.11
C ASP A 3 -33.08 51.03 -2.06
N LEU A 4 -32.54 50.66 -0.90
CA LEU A 4 -33.30 50.08 0.22
C LEU A 4 -34.19 51.14 0.90
N ALA A 5 -33.68 52.37 1.05
CA ALA A 5 -34.42 53.48 1.65
C ALA A 5 -35.64 53.89 0.80
N LYS A 6 -35.51 53.88 -0.54
CA LYS A 6 -36.62 54.12 -1.47
C LYS A 6 -37.68 53.02 -1.42
N ARG A 7 -37.25 51.75 -1.30
CA ARG A 7 -38.17 50.61 -1.19
C ARG A 7 -38.96 50.60 0.12
N ILE A 8 -38.36 51.02 1.24
CA ILE A 8 -39.04 51.14 2.54
C ILE A 8 -40.04 52.31 2.55
N ALA A 9 -39.72 53.42 1.87
CA ALA A 9 -40.61 54.58 1.76
C ALA A 9 -41.90 54.30 0.96
N ASN A 10 -41.87 53.33 0.04
CA ASN A 10 -43.00 52.94 -0.81
C ASN A 10 -43.88 51.82 -0.20
N LEU A 11 -43.60 51.38 1.04
CA LEU A 11 -44.46 50.41 1.73
C LEU A 11 -45.72 51.11 2.27
N SER A 12 -46.87 50.42 2.21
CA SER A 12 -48.10 50.89 2.87
C SER A 12 -47.89 51.01 4.39
N PRO A 13 -48.61 51.92 5.09
CA PRO A 13 -48.43 52.14 6.52
C PRO A 13 -48.50 50.86 7.37
N GLU A 14 -49.39 49.94 7.00
CA GLU A 14 -49.53 48.63 7.65
C GLU A 14 -48.33 47.71 7.42
N LYS A 15 -47.75 47.69 6.21
CA LYS A 15 -46.54 46.91 5.90
C LYS A 15 -45.29 47.48 6.55
N ARG A 16 -45.24 48.81 6.71
CA ARG A 16 -44.14 49.51 7.40
C ARG A 16 -44.19 49.26 8.91
N ALA A 17 -45.39 49.28 9.50
CA ALA A 17 -45.60 48.89 10.90
C ALA A 17 -45.25 47.42 11.15
N LEU A 18 -45.61 46.51 10.24
CA LEU A 18 -45.25 45.08 10.35
C LEU A 18 -43.73 44.85 10.21
N PHE A 19 -43.07 45.61 9.34
CA PHE A 19 -41.61 45.57 9.17
C PHE A 19 -40.89 46.12 10.41
N GLU A 20 -41.37 47.22 11.00
CA GLU A 20 -40.84 47.79 12.24
C GLU A 20 -41.12 46.88 13.46
N GLN A 21 -42.26 46.21 13.49
CA GLN A 21 -42.60 45.21 14.51
C GLN A 21 -41.70 43.97 14.41
N GLN A 22 -41.47 43.43 13.20
CA GLN A 22 -40.52 42.34 12.99
C GLN A 22 -39.07 42.73 13.32
N LEU A 23 -38.69 44.00 13.11
CA LEU A 23 -37.39 44.53 13.53
C LEU A 23 -37.27 44.64 15.05
N ARG A 24 -38.36 44.98 15.76
CA ARG A 24 -38.40 44.99 17.23
C ARG A 24 -38.43 43.58 17.81
N GLU A 25 -39.16 42.65 17.20
CA GLU A 25 -39.22 41.23 17.60
C GLU A 25 -37.90 40.48 17.31
N ARG A 26 -37.21 40.80 16.22
CA ARG A 26 -35.83 40.29 15.98
C ARG A 26 -34.80 40.89 16.94
N LYS A 27 -35.02 42.11 17.43
CA LYS A 27 -34.17 42.73 18.47
C LYS A 27 -34.46 42.19 19.87
N SER A 28 -35.68 41.73 20.17
CA SER A 28 -36.04 41.18 21.48
C SER A 28 -35.85 39.65 21.59
N GLY A 29 -35.91 38.91 20.50
CA GLY A 29 -35.73 37.44 20.48
C GLY A 29 -34.29 36.92 20.41
N SER A 30 -33.28 37.80 20.38
CA SER A 30 -31.85 37.42 20.33
C SER A 30 -31.04 37.97 21.52
N ALA A 31 -31.69 38.25 22.65
CA ALA A 31 -31.01 38.63 23.89
C ALA A 31 -30.44 37.39 24.62
N SER A 32 -29.60 36.63 23.92
CA SER A 32 -28.52 35.84 24.53
C SER A 32 -27.23 36.60 24.20
N GLN A 33 -26.64 37.21 25.22
CA GLN A 33 -25.46 38.09 25.21
C GLN A 33 -24.48 37.86 24.04
N LYS A 34 -24.56 38.68 22.98
CA LYS A 34 -23.37 39.07 22.21
C LYS A 34 -22.85 40.36 22.83
N GLN A 35 -21.87 40.26 23.73
CA GLN A 35 -20.99 41.40 23.99
C GLN A 35 -20.39 41.80 22.64
N GLY A 36 -20.60 43.05 22.20
CA GLY A 36 -19.97 43.55 20.99
C GLY A 36 -18.45 43.51 21.14
N LEU A 37 -17.75 42.94 20.17
CA LEU A 37 -16.28 42.95 20.12
C LEU A 37 -15.78 44.40 20.27
N PRO A 38 -14.71 44.65 21.05
CA PRO A 38 -14.20 46.01 21.27
C PRO A 38 -13.79 46.68 19.94
N PRO A 39 -13.84 48.02 19.86
CA PRO A 39 -13.37 48.75 18.68
C PRO A 39 -11.84 48.60 18.52
N ILE A 40 -11.35 48.71 17.28
CA ILE A 40 -9.91 48.73 17.00
C ILE A 40 -9.43 50.18 17.13
N CYS A 41 -8.53 50.44 18.08
CA CYS A 41 -7.99 51.77 18.35
C CYS A 41 -6.50 51.84 17.97
N PRO A 42 -5.98 53.00 17.57
CA PRO A 42 -4.55 53.19 17.35
C PRO A 42 -3.73 52.86 18.61
N ALA A 43 -2.76 51.95 18.48
CA ALA A 43 -1.87 51.53 19.55
C ALA A 43 -0.59 52.39 19.61
N THR A 44 -0.02 52.57 20.80
CA THR A 44 1.23 53.34 20.93
C THR A 44 2.41 52.61 20.31
N ARG A 45 3.21 53.27 19.47
CA ARG A 45 4.45 52.71 18.87
C ARG A 45 5.69 52.85 19.78
N ALA A 46 5.51 53.21 21.05
CA ALA A 46 6.61 53.38 22.02
C ALA A 46 7.33 52.06 22.34
N GLN A 47 6.64 50.93 22.16
CA GLN A 47 7.20 49.59 22.19
C GLN A 47 6.91 48.90 20.85
N SER A 48 7.83 48.04 20.40
CA SER A 48 7.62 47.22 19.20
C SER A 48 6.38 46.35 19.37
N PRO A 49 5.38 46.43 18.48
CA PRO A 49 4.18 45.60 18.56
C PRO A 49 4.54 44.11 18.48
N PRO A 50 3.78 43.21 19.13
CA PRO A 50 3.94 41.77 18.91
C PRO A 50 3.54 41.42 17.48
N ALA A 51 3.93 40.25 16.99
CA ALA A 51 3.35 39.68 15.78
C ALA A 51 1.92 39.15 16.05
N SER A 52 1.07 39.08 15.03
CA SER A 52 -0.22 38.37 15.14
C SER A 52 0.01 36.87 15.36
N PHE A 53 -1.02 36.14 15.80
CA PHE A 53 -0.88 34.68 16.00
C PHE A 53 -0.43 33.97 14.72
N SER A 54 -0.97 34.37 13.57
CA SER A 54 -0.63 33.75 12.29
C SER A 54 0.71 34.24 11.74
N GLN A 55 1.13 35.48 12.04
CA GLN A 55 2.50 35.93 11.78
C GLN A 55 3.53 35.18 12.63
N GLU A 56 3.23 34.85 13.90
CA GLU A 56 4.11 34.02 14.75
C GLU A 56 4.38 32.66 14.11
N ARG A 57 3.38 32.04 13.49
CA ARG A 57 3.52 30.75 12.79
C ARG A 57 4.29 30.85 11.50
N LEU A 58 4.02 31.85 10.66
CA LEU A 58 4.79 32.05 9.43
C LEU A 58 6.25 32.33 9.74
N TRP A 59 6.53 33.10 10.79
CA TRP A 59 7.89 33.29 11.29
C TRP A 59 8.51 31.97 11.78
N PHE A 60 7.77 31.16 12.57
CA PHE A 60 8.26 29.84 13.01
C PHE A 60 8.56 28.90 11.83
N LEU A 61 7.72 28.87 10.81
CA LEU A 61 7.93 28.05 9.60
C LEU A 61 9.18 28.51 8.83
N ASP A 62 9.39 29.82 8.71
CA ASP A 62 10.62 30.39 8.14
C ASP A 62 11.87 30.01 8.95
N GLN A 63 11.79 29.94 10.29
CA GLN A 63 12.89 29.48 11.12
C GLN A 63 13.14 27.96 11.02
N LEU A 64 12.09 27.16 10.81
CA LEU A 64 12.20 25.71 10.66
C LEU A 64 12.83 25.33 9.31
N GLU A 65 12.47 26.05 8.25
CA GLU A 65 12.98 25.86 6.90
C GLU A 65 13.50 27.17 6.29
N SER A 66 14.62 27.64 6.83
CA SER A 66 15.28 28.86 6.35
C SER A 66 15.62 28.73 4.86
N GLY A 67 15.02 29.57 4.02
CA GLY A 67 15.27 29.59 2.57
C GLY A 67 14.16 29.02 1.69
N SER A 68 13.02 28.61 2.24
CA SER A 68 11.86 28.18 1.45
C SER A 68 11.13 29.35 0.79
N ALA A 69 10.70 29.19 -0.47
CA ALA A 69 9.87 30.15 -1.18
C ALA A 69 8.36 29.88 -1.04
N ALA A 70 7.97 28.81 -0.33
CA ALA A 70 6.59 28.30 -0.28
C ALA A 70 5.54 29.31 0.20
N TYR A 71 5.97 30.31 0.98
CA TYR A 71 5.12 31.37 1.51
C TYR A 71 5.39 32.74 0.86
N THR A 72 5.87 32.76 -0.39
CA THR A 72 6.01 33.98 -1.19
C THR A 72 4.76 34.20 -2.04
N ILE A 73 4.15 35.37 -1.90
CA ILE A 73 3.10 35.84 -2.81
C ILE A 73 3.76 36.55 -3.98
N SER A 74 3.26 36.29 -5.18
CA SER A 74 3.70 36.99 -6.39
C SER A 74 2.53 37.47 -7.24
N ALA A 75 2.71 38.63 -7.86
CA ALA A 75 1.85 39.09 -8.95
C ALA A 75 2.72 39.55 -10.13
N ALA A 76 2.33 39.19 -11.34
CA ALA A 76 2.97 39.66 -12.54
C ALA A 76 1.97 40.20 -13.55
N PHE A 77 2.36 41.30 -14.18
CA PHE A 77 1.56 42.02 -15.15
C PHE A 77 2.38 42.27 -16.40
N ARG A 78 1.78 42.04 -17.57
CA ARG A 78 2.26 42.57 -18.84
C ARG A 78 1.67 43.96 -19.02
N LEU A 79 2.53 44.93 -19.32
CA LEU A 79 2.18 46.33 -19.53
C LEU A 79 2.53 46.70 -20.96
N THR A 80 1.52 47.06 -21.75
CA THR A 80 1.69 47.47 -23.15
C THR A 80 1.26 48.93 -23.32
N GLY A 81 2.17 49.80 -23.74
CA GLY A 81 1.99 51.23 -23.97
C GLY A 81 3.11 52.09 -23.38
N SER A 82 2.88 53.40 -23.33
CA SER A 82 3.84 54.39 -22.81
C SER A 82 3.88 54.39 -21.27
N LEU A 83 4.78 53.61 -20.69
CA LEU A 83 4.95 53.50 -19.23
C LEU A 83 5.76 54.67 -18.66
N ASN A 84 5.18 55.40 -17.70
CA ASN A 84 5.90 56.39 -16.89
C ASN A 84 6.54 55.71 -15.67
N THR A 85 7.80 55.32 -15.80
CA THR A 85 8.53 54.59 -14.75
C THR A 85 8.71 55.40 -13.46
N LEU A 86 8.86 56.73 -13.56
CA LEU A 86 8.95 57.61 -12.39
C LEU A 86 7.62 57.65 -11.61
N ALA A 87 6.50 57.78 -12.31
CA ALA A 87 5.18 57.74 -11.68
C ALA A 87 4.89 56.37 -11.05
N LEU A 88 5.37 55.27 -11.66
CA LEU A 88 5.28 53.93 -11.10
C LEU A 88 6.09 53.80 -9.80
N GLU A 89 7.34 54.23 -9.81
CA GLU A 89 8.21 54.20 -8.61
C GLU A 89 7.66 55.09 -7.48
N GLN A 90 7.17 56.29 -7.82
CA GLN A 90 6.50 57.18 -6.85
C GLN A 90 5.25 56.56 -6.24
N SER A 91 4.43 55.90 -7.07
CA SER A 91 3.23 55.18 -6.60
C SER A 91 3.59 54.10 -5.59
N LEU A 92 4.59 53.26 -5.89
CA LEU A 92 5.03 52.18 -5.01
C LEU A 92 5.57 52.71 -3.68
N ASN A 93 6.37 53.77 -3.72
CA ASN A 93 6.89 54.42 -2.51
C ASN A 93 5.78 55.04 -1.65
N GLU A 94 4.76 55.65 -2.25
CA GLU A 94 3.63 56.21 -1.51
C GLU A 94 2.79 55.12 -0.84
N ILE A 95 2.61 53.96 -1.49
CA ILE A 95 1.95 52.78 -0.87
C ILE A 95 2.77 52.27 0.32
N VAL A 96 4.10 52.15 0.19
CA VAL A 96 4.98 51.73 1.30
C VAL A 96 4.96 52.73 2.46
N ARG A 97 4.88 54.04 2.17
CA ARG A 97 4.73 55.08 3.20
C ARG A 97 3.41 54.92 3.95
N ARG A 98 2.33 54.76 3.19
CA ARG A 98 0.93 54.67 3.67
C ARG A 98 0.67 53.43 4.53
N HIS A 99 1.23 52.28 4.17
CA HIS A 99 1.00 51.00 4.85
C HIS A 99 2.22 50.56 5.67
N GLU A 100 2.11 50.58 7.00
CA GLU A 100 3.18 50.14 7.91
C GLU A 100 3.68 48.73 7.60
N ALA A 101 2.78 47.80 7.23
CA ALA A 101 3.10 46.41 6.98
C ALA A 101 4.21 46.20 5.94
N LEU A 102 4.27 47.03 4.89
CA LEU A 102 5.26 46.90 3.81
C LEU A 102 6.66 47.41 4.21
N ARG A 103 6.77 48.12 5.33
CA ARG A 103 8.02 48.59 5.94
C ARG A 103 8.30 47.96 7.31
N THR A 104 7.65 46.83 7.58
CA THR A 104 7.86 46.01 8.77
C THR A 104 8.84 44.88 8.51
N THR A 105 9.74 44.66 9.46
CA THR A 105 10.60 43.46 9.57
C THR A 105 10.32 42.74 10.88
N PHE A 106 10.82 41.52 11.06
CA PHE A 106 10.55 40.67 12.23
C PHE A 106 11.84 40.31 12.94
N ALA A 107 11.91 40.63 14.24
CA ALA A 107 13.03 40.28 15.11
C ALA A 107 12.56 39.36 16.24
N ALA A 108 13.46 38.53 16.78
CA ALA A 108 13.15 37.71 17.94
C ALA A 108 13.43 38.48 19.24
N ARG A 109 12.48 38.46 20.18
CA ARG A 109 12.66 38.88 21.57
C ARG A 109 12.03 37.82 22.47
N ASP A 110 12.82 37.28 23.41
CA ASP A 110 12.40 36.21 24.33
C ASP A 110 11.80 34.97 23.61
N GLY A 111 12.36 34.63 22.45
CA GLY A 111 11.90 33.49 21.64
C GLY A 111 10.59 33.73 20.88
N ARG A 112 10.06 34.96 20.85
CA ARG A 112 8.85 35.33 20.08
C ARG A 112 9.17 36.44 19.07
N PRO A 113 8.47 36.48 17.91
CA PRO A 113 8.66 37.54 16.93
C PRO A 113 7.96 38.84 17.35
N ILE A 114 8.67 39.95 17.19
CA ILE A 114 8.17 41.31 17.32
C ILE A 114 8.27 42.04 15.98
N GLN A 115 7.34 42.96 15.74
CA GLN A 115 7.29 43.79 14.54
C GLN A 115 8.22 45.00 14.70
N MET A 116 9.15 45.15 13.77
CA MET A 116 10.08 46.27 13.66
C MET A 116 9.67 47.14 12.48
N ILE A 117 8.87 48.17 12.77
CA ILE A 117 8.31 49.09 11.77
C ILE A 117 9.31 50.21 11.51
N ALA A 118 9.88 50.27 10.31
CA ALA A 118 10.80 51.35 9.94
C ALA A 118 10.04 52.67 9.75
N PRO A 119 10.49 53.82 10.27
CA PRO A 119 9.77 55.09 10.15
C PRO A 119 9.63 55.56 8.69
N THR A 120 10.63 55.26 7.87
CA THR A 120 10.62 55.47 6.41
C THR A 120 11.31 54.30 5.73
N LEU A 121 10.91 54.00 4.50
CA LEU A 121 11.53 52.99 3.64
C LEU A 121 11.34 53.45 2.19
N ALA A 122 12.43 53.60 1.46
CA ALA A 122 12.39 53.93 0.03
C ALA A 122 12.62 52.65 -0.79
N LEU A 123 11.69 52.33 -1.68
CA LEU A 123 11.85 51.29 -2.68
C LEU A 123 12.46 51.88 -3.95
N THR A 124 13.45 51.18 -4.51
CA THR A 124 14.00 51.48 -5.83
C THR A 124 13.44 50.48 -6.85
N LEU A 125 12.85 50.99 -7.93
CA LEU A 125 12.33 50.16 -9.02
C LEU A 125 13.51 49.58 -9.82
N THR A 126 13.73 48.28 -9.70
CA THR A 126 14.78 47.61 -10.47
C THR A 126 14.32 47.37 -11.90
N ILE A 127 15.03 47.94 -12.87
CA ILE A 127 14.71 47.80 -14.30
C ILE A 127 15.76 46.90 -14.97
N ASN A 128 15.32 45.77 -15.51
CA ASN A 128 16.16 44.89 -16.33
C ASN A 128 15.80 45.07 -17.80
N ASP A 129 16.74 45.57 -18.59
CA ASP A 129 16.55 45.79 -20.02
C ASP A 129 16.88 44.52 -20.82
N LEU A 130 15.86 43.90 -21.40
CA LEU A 130 15.98 42.70 -22.24
C LEU A 130 15.88 43.03 -23.74
N THR A 131 15.80 44.30 -24.12
CA THR A 131 15.64 44.74 -25.53
C THR A 131 16.82 44.34 -26.41
N HIS A 132 17.99 44.08 -25.80
CA HIS A 132 19.19 43.60 -26.48
C HIS A 132 19.11 42.13 -26.94
N LEU A 133 18.17 41.34 -26.40
CA LEU A 133 17.99 39.93 -26.75
C LEU A 133 17.00 39.76 -27.92
N PRO A 134 17.16 38.72 -28.76
CA PRO A 134 16.14 38.33 -29.72
C PRO A 134 14.80 37.99 -29.04
N ARG A 135 13.66 38.29 -29.66
CA ARG A 135 12.31 38.07 -29.08
C ARG A 135 12.07 36.66 -28.50
N LEU A 136 12.60 35.62 -29.17
CA LEU A 136 12.43 34.23 -28.72
C LEU A 136 13.20 33.97 -27.42
N GLU A 137 14.38 34.56 -27.28
CA GLU A 137 15.21 34.50 -26.07
C GLU A 137 14.67 35.41 -24.96
N GLN A 138 14.08 36.57 -25.30
CA GLN A 138 13.42 37.45 -24.34
C GLN A 138 12.33 36.73 -23.55
N LYS A 139 11.48 35.94 -24.23
CA LYS A 139 10.41 35.18 -23.58
C LYS A 139 10.97 34.16 -22.59
N ALA A 140 11.93 33.35 -23.01
CA ALA A 140 12.57 32.36 -22.14
C ALA A 140 13.28 33.03 -20.95
N LYS A 141 13.93 34.18 -21.18
CA LYS A 141 14.61 34.92 -20.13
C LYS A 141 13.64 35.57 -19.15
N LEU A 142 12.49 36.06 -19.62
CA LEU A 142 11.41 36.57 -18.77
C LEU A 142 10.89 35.47 -17.84
N GLU A 143 10.57 34.29 -18.37
CA GLU A 143 10.09 33.15 -17.59
C GLU A 143 11.13 32.73 -16.53
N GLN A 144 12.41 32.64 -16.93
CA GLN A 144 13.52 32.36 -16.02
C GLN A 144 13.59 33.40 -14.88
N LEU A 145 13.64 34.69 -15.21
CA LEU A 145 13.76 35.76 -14.23
C LEU A 145 12.53 35.83 -13.31
N ALA A 146 11.34 35.57 -13.83
CA ALA A 146 10.12 35.53 -13.03
C ALA A 146 10.18 34.40 -11.99
N VAL A 147 10.55 33.19 -12.41
CA VAL A 147 10.71 32.05 -11.49
C VAL A 147 11.81 32.32 -10.46
N GLU A 148 12.96 32.87 -10.89
CA GLU A 148 14.06 33.26 -9.98
C GLU A 148 13.59 34.28 -8.93
N GLN A 149 12.78 35.27 -9.32
CA GLN A 149 12.23 36.25 -8.38
C GLN A 149 11.25 35.64 -7.37
N VAL A 150 10.41 34.69 -7.79
CA VAL A 150 9.46 34.01 -6.90
C VAL A 150 10.18 33.05 -5.96
N GLN A 151 11.17 32.32 -6.45
CA GLN A 151 11.94 31.33 -5.70
C GLN A 151 13.01 31.93 -4.78
N ARG A 152 13.37 33.21 -4.96
CA ARG A 152 14.35 33.86 -4.10
C ARG A 152 13.76 34.06 -2.69
N PRO A 153 14.31 33.43 -1.63
CA PRO A 153 13.75 33.56 -0.29
C PRO A 153 13.87 34.98 0.26
N PHE A 154 13.00 35.31 1.22
CA PHE A 154 13.09 36.54 2.01
C PHE A 154 13.80 36.26 3.33
N ASN A 155 14.54 37.24 3.84
CA ASN A 155 15.01 37.24 5.22
C ASN A 155 14.07 38.14 6.03
N LEU A 156 13.23 37.56 6.89
CA LEU A 156 12.22 38.33 7.62
C LEU A 156 12.81 39.40 8.56
N ALA A 157 14.08 39.25 8.97
CA ALA A 157 14.79 40.22 9.81
C ALA A 157 15.43 41.37 9.00
N GLN A 158 15.51 41.27 7.67
CA GLN A 158 16.15 42.25 6.80
C GLN A 158 15.21 42.70 5.69
N GLY A 159 14.76 43.96 5.79
CA GLY A 159 13.90 44.58 4.78
C GLY A 159 14.67 45.08 3.54
N PRO A 160 13.96 45.47 2.47
CA PRO A 160 12.51 45.49 2.33
C PRO A 160 11.90 44.09 2.11
N LEU A 161 10.73 43.83 2.70
CA LEU A 161 9.94 42.60 2.48
C LEU A 161 8.99 42.72 1.26
N LEU A 162 9.31 43.62 0.34
CA LEU A 162 8.64 43.81 -0.94
C LEU A 162 9.72 44.00 -2.00
N ARG A 163 9.68 43.19 -3.05
CA ARG A 163 10.55 43.33 -4.23
C ARG A 163 9.70 43.61 -5.45
N VAL A 164 10.13 44.59 -6.23
CA VAL A 164 9.48 44.96 -7.49
C VAL A 164 10.52 45.02 -8.60
N VAL A 165 10.29 44.27 -9.66
CA VAL A 165 11.16 44.20 -10.84
C VAL A 165 10.36 44.52 -12.08
N LEU A 166 10.88 45.43 -12.90
CA LEU A 166 10.35 45.76 -14.21
C LEU A 166 11.29 45.19 -15.29
N LEU A 167 10.79 44.29 -16.10
CA LEU A 167 11.49 43.76 -17.27
C LEU A 167 11.06 44.57 -18.50
N LYS A 168 11.99 45.24 -19.17
CA LYS A 168 11.73 45.98 -20.40
C LYS A 168 11.97 45.07 -21.60
N LEU A 169 10.94 44.82 -22.40
CA LEU A 169 10.96 43.92 -23.57
C LEU A 169 11.04 44.70 -24.89
N GLY A 170 10.50 45.93 -24.90
CA GLY A 170 10.53 46.86 -26.02
C GLY A 170 10.34 48.31 -25.54
N GLU A 171 10.12 49.25 -26.46
CA GLU A 171 9.80 50.64 -26.09
C GLU A 171 8.45 50.76 -25.39
N GLU A 172 7.46 49.98 -25.83
CA GLU A 172 6.10 49.98 -25.27
C GLU A 172 5.71 48.65 -24.61
N GLU A 173 6.65 47.71 -24.44
CA GLU A 173 6.34 46.38 -23.90
C GLU A 173 7.17 46.09 -22.66
N HIS A 174 6.49 45.85 -21.53
CA HIS A 174 7.12 45.63 -20.24
C HIS A 174 6.44 44.49 -19.46
N SER A 175 7.15 43.91 -18.50
CA SER A 175 6.58 43.00 -17.51
C SER A 175 6.95 43.44 -16.10
N LEU A 176 5.95 43.72 -15.28
CA LEU A 176 6.11 44.11 -13.87
C LEU A 176 5.87 42.90 -12.98
N ILE A 177 6.82 42.59 -12.11
CA ILE A 177 6.76 41.45 -11.18
C ILE A 177 6.90 41.99 -9.76
N LEU A 178 5.94 41.66 -8.89
CA LEU A 178 5.94 41.99 -7.47
C LEU A 178 6.02 40.70 -6.67
N THR A 179 6.90 40.66 -5.66
CA THR A 179 6.99 39.55 -4.71
C THR A 179 7.09 40.04 -3.27
N MET A 180 6.40 39.37 -2.36
CA MET A 180 6.46 39.65 -0.92
C MET A 180 6.09 38.39 -0.12
N PRO A 181 6.63 38.19 1.09
CA PRO A 181 6.27 37.05 1.92
C PRO A 181 4.85 37.21 2.50
N HIS A 182 4.12 36.11 2.65
CA HIS A 182 2.76 36.08 3.22
C HIS A 182 2.67 36.74 4.60
N ILE A 183 3.76 36.83 5.37
CA ILE A 183 3.74 37.43 6.70
C ILE A 183 3.39 38.93 6.71
N VAL A 184 3.56 39.64 5.59
CA VAL A 184 3.23 41.08 5.46
C VAL A 184 2.02 41.36 4.54
N SER A 185 1.48 40.34 3.86
CA SER A 185 0.43 40.54 2.85
C SER A 185 -0.39 39.26 2.62
N ASP A 186 -1.57 39.39 2.02
CA ASP A 186 -2.45 38.30 1.64
C ASP A 186 -3.15 38.57 0.30
N GLY A 187 -3.96 37.62 -0.18
CA GLY A 187 -4.67 37.77 -1.45
C GLY A 187 -5.58 39.01 -1.50
N TRP A 188 -6.22 39.37 -0.37
CA TRP A 188 -7.03 40.59 -0.28
C TRP A 188 -6.18 41.86 -0.36
N SER A 189 -5.02 41.86 0.31
CA SER A 189 -4.05 42.95 0.27
C SER A 189 -3.55 43.23 -1.15
N MET A 190 -3.45 42.22 -2.02
CA MET A 190 -3.11 42.42 -3.43
C MET A 190 -4.18 43.21 -4.19
N GLY A 191 -5.46 43.03 -3.85
CA GLY A 191 -6.55 43.85 -4.40
C GLY A 191 -6.45 45.32 -3.95
N VAL A 192 -6.15 45.55 -2.67
CA VAL A 192 -5.89 46.90 -2.13
C VAL A 192 -4.70 47.56 -2.84
N LEU A 193 -3.60 46.83 -2.97
CA LEU A 193 -2.40 47.29 -3.67
C LEU A 193 -2.70 47.68 -5.11
N ASN A 194 -3.44 46.86 -5.87
CA ASN A 194 -3.79 47.16 -7.26
C ASN A 194 -4.64 48.44 -7.37
N ARG A 195 -5.64 48.59 -6.49
CA ARG A 195 -6.52 49.77 -6.48
C ARG A 195 -5.75 51.05 -6.15
N GLU A 196 -4.89 51.02 -5.13
CA GLU A 196 -4.07 52.17 -4.75
C GLU A 196 -3.02 52.49 -5.81
N LEU A 197 -2.40 51.47 -6.41
CA LEU A 197 -1.44 51.63 -7.51
C LEU A 197 -2.08 52.33 -8.71
N ALA A 198 -3.30 51.96 -9.08
CA ALA A 198 -4.05 52.61 -10.15
C ALA A 198 -4.32 54.10 -9.86
N ALA A 199 -4.80 54.40 -8.65
CA ALA A 199 -5.12 55.77 -8.24
C ALA A 199 -3.87 56.67 -8.20
N LEU A 200 -2.77 56.16 -7.63
CA LEU A 200 -1.52 56.89 -7.49
C LEU A 200 -0.81 57.08 -8.83
N TYR A 201 -0.75 56.05 -9.67
CA TYR A 201 -0.11 56.14 -10.98
C TYR A 201 -0.84 57.15 -11.87
N THR A 202 -2.17 57.19 -11.78
CA THR A 202 -3.00 58.20 -12.47
C THR A 202 -2.64 59.62 -12.03
N ALA A 203 -2.56 59.86 -10.71
CA ALA A 203 -2.26 61.18 -10.16
C ALA A 203 -0.82 61.63 -10.50
N PHE A 204 0.18 60.78 -10.24
CA PHE A 204 1.58 61.10 -10.47
C PHE A 204 1.95 61.23 -11.94
N SER A 205 1.30 60.45 -12.83
CA SER A 205 1.47 60.63 -14.28
C SER A 205 0.95 61.99 -14.77
N ALA A 206 -0.01 62.59 -14.06
CA ALA A 206 -0.55 63.93 -14.32
C ALA A 206 0.15 65.04 -13.50
N GLY A 207 1.19 64.72 -12.73
CA GLY A 207 1.88 65.67 -11.84
C GLY A 207 1.03 66.16 -10.66
N GLN A 208 -0.01 65.42 -10.28
CA GLN A 208 -0.89 65.71 -9.14
C GLN A 208 -0.39 65.01 -7.86
N PRO A 209 -0.69 65.54 -6.66
CA PRO A 209 -0.37 64.87 -5.39
C PRO A 209 -1.21 63.60 -5.17
N SER A 210 -0.82 62.78 -4.18
CA SER A 210 -1.56 61.58 -3.78
C SER A 210 -3.03 61.91 -3.46
N PRO A 211 -4.01 61.21 -4.07
CA PRO A 211 -5.43 61.40 -3.78
C PRO A 211 -5.92 60.57 -2.57
N LEU A 212 -5.05 59.75 -1.97
CA LEU A 212 -5.43 58.81 -0.92
C LEU A 212 -5.44 59.48 0.47
N VAL A 213 -6.52 59.30 1.23
CA VAL A 213 -6.68 59.85 2.60
C VAL A 213 -5.98 58.95 3.61
N GLU A 214 -5.21 59.48 4.56
CA GLU A 214 -4.51 58.70 5.60
C GLU A 214 -5.39 57.65 6.29
N LEU A 215 -4.81 56.47 6.54
CA LEU A 215 -5.53 55.35 7.15
C LEU A 215 -5.78 55.62 8.65
N PRO A 216 -7.02 55.39 9.14
CA PRO A 216 -7.36 55.66 10.55
C PRO A 216 -6.68 54.69 11.52
N ILE A 217 -6.35 53.49 11.05
CA ILE A 217 -5.62 52.45 11.77
C ILE A 217 -4.63 51.77 10.82
N GLN A 218 -3.66 51.04 11.37
CA GLN A 218 -2.66 50.25 10.66
C GLN A 218 -2.75 48.78 11.08
N TYR A 219 -2.09 47.88 10.34
CA TYR A 219 -2.12 46.44 10.64
C TYR A 219 -1.66 46.13 12.08
N ALA A 220 -0.64 46.83 12.59
CA ALA A 220 -0.17 46.65 13.96
C ALA A 220 -1.23 46.99 15.02
N ASP A 221 -2.18 47.89 14.73
CA ASP A 221 -3.28 48.21 15.63
C ASP A 221 -4.28 47.05 15.72
N TYR A 222 -4.57 46.41 14.58
CA TYR A 222 -5.34 45.17 14.54
C TYR A 222 -4.65 44.05 15.33
N VAL A 223 -3.33 43.92 15.23
CA VAL A 223 -2.59 42.90 15.99
C VAL A 223 -2.70 43.11 17.50
N CYS A 224 -2.50 44.34 17.98
CA CYS A 224 -2.67 44.66 19.40
C CYS A 224 -4.10 44.36 19.86
N TRP A 225 -5.10 44.81 19.09
CA TRP A 225 -6.50 44.51 19.36
C TRP A 225 -6.76 43.00 19.46
N GLN A 226 -6.30 42.21 18.47
CA GLN A 226 -6.50 40.75 18.42
C GLN A 226 -5.94 40.07 19.67
N ARG A 227 -4.76 40.50 20.13
CA ARG A 227 -4.10 39.96 21.34
C ARG A 227 -4.87 40.30 22.61
N GLU A 228 -5.48 41.48 22.68
CA GLU A 228 -6.18 41.97 23.86
C GLU A 228 -7.58 41.40 24.03
N TRP A 229 -8.34 41.22 22.96
CA TRP A 229 -9.72 40.71 23.09
C TRP A 229 -9.78 39.18 23.15
N LEU A 230 -8.88 38.48 22.45
CA LEU A 230 -8.88 37.02 22.34
C LEU A 230 -8.10 36.36 23.49
N GLN A 231 -8.57 36.61 24.72
CA GLN A 231 -8.03 36.04 25.95
C GLN A 231 -9.15 35.74 26.95
N GLY A 232 -8.87 34.97 28.00
CA GLY A 232 -9.85 34.60 29.02
C GLY A 232 -11.10 33.92 28.45
N GLU A 233 -12.28 34.33 28.93
CA GLU A 233 -13.57 33.73 28.55
C GLU A 233 -13.85 33.79 27.03
N ALA A 234 -13.40 34.83 26.33
CA ALA A 234 -13.59 34.97 24.89
C ALA A 234 -12.82 33.89 24.11
N LEU A 235 -11.58 33.62 24.51
CA LEU A 235 -10.77 32.55 23.93
C LEU A 235 -11.34 31.16 24.29
N ASP A 236 -11.76 30.96 25.54
CA ASP A 236 -12.30 29.68 25.99
C ASP A 236 -13.60 29.31 25.26
N SER A 237 -14.48 30.29 25.02
CA SER A 237 -15.71 30.12 24.24
C SER A 237 -15.44 29.67 22.80
N GLN A 238 -14.50 30.33 22.13
CA GLN A 238 -14.07 29.96 20.77
C GLN A 238 -13.44 28.55 20.77
N LEU A 239 -12.57 28.24 21.72
CA LEU A 239 -11.91 26.93 21.83
C LEU A 239 -12.87 25.78 22.11
N ALA A 240 -13.95 26.01 22.87
CA ALA A 240 -14.90 24.96 23.24
C ALA A 240 -15.54 24.30 21.99
N TYR A 241 -15.96 25.11 21.01
CA TYR A 241 -16.50 24.61 19.74
C TYR A 241 -15.47 23.74 19.01
N TRP A 242 -14.24 24.23 18.84
CA TRP A 242 -13.22 23.51 18.08
C TRP A 242 -12.73 22.23 18.77
N LYS A 243 -12.65 22.22 20.11
CA LYS A 243 -12.38 21.00 20.89
C LYS A 243 -13.48 19.96 20.71
N GLN A 244 -14.74 20.38 20.59
CA GLN A 244 -15.84 19.46 20.31
C GLN A 244 -15.76 18.89 18.89
N GLN A 245 -15.48 19.73 17.88
CA GLN A 245 -15.44 19.30 16.47
C GLN A 245 -14.20 18.46 16.14
N LEU A 246 -13.05 18.84 16.67
CA LEU A 246 -11.74 18.29 16.33
C LEU A 246 -11.11 17.48 17.46
N GLY A 247 -11.82 17.29 18.57
CA GLY A 247 -11.41 16.43 19.66
C GLY A 247 -11.33 14.95 19.26
N GLY A 248 -10.53 14.21 20.04
CA GLY A 248 -10.20 12.81 19.76
C GLY A 248 -9.11 12.66 18.70
N SER A 249 -8.90 11.43 18.21
CA SER A 249 -7.94 11.17 17.14
C SER A 249 -8.48 11.72 15.82
N LEU A 250 -7.77 12.68 15.23
CA LEU A 250 -8.04 13.13 13.87
C LEU A 250 -7.49 12.08 12.88
N PRO A 251 -8.27 11.72 11.84
CA PRO A 251 -7.77 10.82 10.82
C PRO A 251 -6.72 11.53 9.97
N VAL A 252 -5.57 10.89 9.77
CA VAL A 252 -4.63 11.31 8.73
C VAL A 252 -5.19 10.87 7.38
N LEU A 253 -5.34 11.82 6.45
CA LEU A 253 -5.85 11.52 5.12
C LEU A 253 -4.72 10.96 4.25
N GLU A 254 -4.72 9.64 4.04
CA GLU A 254 -3.75 8.96 3.19
C GLU A 254 -4.23 8.93 1.75
N LEU A 255 -3.78 9.89 0.94
CA LEU A 255 -4.03 9.90 -0.49
C LEU A 255 -3.22 8.79 -1.18
N PRO A 256 -3.76 8.16 -2.23
CA PRO A 256 -2.99 7.24 -3.06
C PRO A 256 -1.95 8.01 -3.87
N THR A 257 -0.69 7.94 -3.44
CA THR A 257 0.44 8.64 -4.06
C THR A 257 1.16 7.75 -5.08
N ASP A 258 1.81 8.39 -6.05
CA ASP A 258 2.62 7.71 -7.07
C ASP A 258 4.01 7.32 -6.54
N ARG A 259 4.44 7.98 -5.46
CA ARG A 259 5.73 7.78 -4.79
C ARG A 259 5.55 7.64 -3.27
N PRO A 260 6.47 6.94 -2.58
CA PRO A 260 6.48 6.89 -1.14
C PRO A 260 6.68 8.30 -0.56
N ARG A 261 5.94 8.62 0.50
CA ARG A 261 6.08 9.90 1.20
C ARG A 261 7.50 10.04 1.77
N PRO A 262 8.20 11.16 1.53
CA PRO A 262 9.47 11.46 2.20
C PRO A 262 9.32 11.58 3.73
N ALA A 263 10.37 11.23 4.49
CA ALA A 263 10.34 11.34 5.95
C ALA A 263 10.24 12.78 6.47
N VAL A 264 10.65 13.75 5.66
CA VAL A 264 10.54 15.19 5.91
C VAL A 264 9.82 15.81 4.73
N GLN A 265 8.80 16.60 4.99
CA GLN A 265 8.01 17.28 3.97
C GLN A 265 8.92 18.20 3.14
N THR A 266 8.68 18.24 1.83
CA THR A 266 9.26 19.26 0.96
C THR A 266 8.14 20.13 0.41
N PHE A 267 8.50 21.31 -0.09
CA PHE A 267 7.56 22.25 -0.69
C PHE A 267 7.64 22.27 -2.22
N ARG A 268 8.20 21.23 -2.86
CA ARG A 268 8.31 21.18 -4.32
C ARG A 268 6.96 20.87 -4.94
N GLY A 269 6.46 21.78 -5.77
CA GLY A 269 5.12 21.68 -6.32
C GLY A 269 5.03 21.98 -7.81
N ALA A 270 3.87 21.67 -8.35
CA ALA A 270 3.43 22.06 -9.67
C ALA A 270 1.92 22.33 -9.64
N THR A 271 1.42 22.99 -10.67
CA THR A 271 0.01 23.32 -10.82
C THR A 271 -0.59 22.67 -12.06
N HIS A 272 -1.88 22.35 -12.00
CA HIS A 272 -2.67 21.91 -13.14
C HIS A 272 -3.98 22.71 -13.21
N SER A 273 -4.17 23.43 -14.31
CA SER A 273 -5.32 24.32 -14.52
C SER A 273 -6.39 23.67 -15.39
N PHE A 274 -7.66 23.94 -15.09
CA PHE A 274 -8.81 23.43 -15.83
C PHE A 274 -9.97 24.44 -15.80
N ILE A 275 -10.99 24.22 -16.63
CA ILE A 275 -12.21 25.05 -16.67
C ILE A 275 -13.42 24.13 -16.57
N LEU A 276 -14.38 24.50 -15.71
CA LEU A 276 -15.72 23.95 -15.70
C LEU A 276 -16.62 24.84 -16.56
N PRO A 277 -17.36 24.27 -17.53
CA PRO A 277 -18.21 25.07 -18.42
C PRO A 277 -19.25 25.90 -17.67
N VAL A 278 -19.66 27.02 -18.28
CA VAL A 278 -20.72 27.91 -17.77
C VAL A 278 -22.00 27.13 -17.45
N ALA A 279 -22.45 26.26 -18.36
CA ALA A 279 -23.68 25.49 -18.18
C ALA A 279 -23.65 24.58 -16.93
N LEU A 280 -22.50 23.95 -16.65
CA LEU A 280 -22.34 23.14 -15.44
C LEU A 280 -22.33 24.02 -14.19
N THR A 281 -21.65 25.17 -14.26
CA THR A 281 -21.58 26.15 -13.17
C THR A 281 -22.97 26.68 -12.79
N GLU A 282 -23.78 27.07 -13.78
CA GLU A 282 -25.15 27.53 -13.57
C GLU A 282 -26.04 26.45 -12.94
N SER A 283 -25.90 25.20 -13.39
CA SER A 283 -26.62 24.06 -12.81
C SER A 283 -26.22 23.80 -11.35
N LEU A 284 -24.93 23.88 -11.02
CA LEU A 284 -24.43 23.76 -9.65
C LEU A 284 -24.93 24.90 -8.76
N GLN A 285 -25.00 26.12 -9.28
CA GLN A 285 -25.60 27.26 -8.57
C GLN A 285 -27.09 27.05 -8.33
N ALA A 286 -27.82 26.53 -9.32
CA ALA A 286 -29.24 26.21 -9.18
C ALA A 286 -29.48 25.14 -8.09
N LEU A 287 -28.68 24.07 -8.09
CA LEU A 287 -28.69 23.05 -7.03
C LEU A 287 -28.41 23.66 -5.66
N SER A 288 -27.35 24.47 -5.56
CA SER A 288 -26.98 25.15 -4.31
C SER A 288 -28.14 25.99 -3.76
N ARG A 289 -28.78 26.80 -4.61
CA ARG A 289 -29.95 27.61 -4.23
C ARG A 289 -31.12 26.76 -3.75
N ARG A 290 -31.42 25.65 -4.44
CA ARG A 290 -32.51 24.73 -4.09
C ARG A 290 -32.32 24.12 -2.70
N GLU A 291 -31.09 23.74 -2.36
CA GLU A 291 -30.76 23.08 -1.10
C GLU A 291 -30.45 24.07 0.04
N GLY A 292 -30.56 25.38 -0.21
CA GLY A 292 -30.22 26.42 0.77
C GLY A 292 -28.74 26.38 1.17
N ALA A 293 -27.86 26.08 0.21
CA ALA A 293 -26.41 26.04 0.35
C ALA A 293 -25.76 27.08 -0.57
N THR A 294 -24.48 27.39 -0.32
CA THR A 294 -23.68 28.22 -1.23
C THR A 294 -22.98 27.35 -2.27
N LEU A 295 -22.58 27.94 -3.40
CA LEU A 295 -21.78 27.22 -4.41
C LEU A 295 -20.50 26.64 -3.80
N PHE A 296 -19.86 27.37 -2.89
CA PHE A 296 -18.74 26.89 -2.08
C PHE A 296 -19.03 25.56 -1.38
N MET A 297 -20.15 25.47 -0.66
CA MET A 297 -20.54 24.26 0.08
C MET A 297 -20.78 23.07 -0.85
N THR A 298 -21.41 23.31 -2.01
CA THR A 298 -21.66 22.28 -3.03
C THR A 298 -20.36 21.73 -3.62
N LEU A 299 -19.45 22.62 -4.03
CA LEU A 299 -18.14 22.25 -4.58
C LEU A 299 -17.28 21.53 -3.54
N LEU A 300 -17.30 21.99 -2.29
CA LEU A 300 -16.61 21.34 -1.17
C LEU A 300 -17.19 19.94 -0.87
N ALA A 301 -18.52 19.78 -0.90
CA ALA A 301 -19.16 18.48 -0.72
C ALA A 301 -18.77 17.48 -1.82
N ALA A 302 -18.72 17.94 -3.07
CA ALA A 302 -18.22 17.13 -4.19
C ALA A 302 -16.74 16.79 -4.02
N PHE A 303 -15.91 17.72 -3.55
CA PHE A 303 -14.48 17.47 -3.33
C PHE A 303 -14.26 16.46 -2.19
N LYS A 304 -15.00 16.57 -1.08
CA LYS A 304 -14.98 15.56 -0.01
C LYS A 304 -15.46 14.19 -0.49
N THR A 305 -16.43 14.15 -1.40
CA THR A 305 -16.87 12.90 -2.04
C THR A 305 -15.75 12.28 -2.87
N LEU A 306 -15.02 13.07 -3.67
CA LEU A 306 -13.85 12.62 -4.41
C LEU A 306 -12.79 12.01 -3.46
N LEU A 307 -12.45 12.71 -2.37
CA LEU A 307 -11.49 12.24 -1.37
C LEU A 307 -11.96 10.94 -0.70
N TYR A 308 -13.25 10.82 -0.37
CA TYR A 308 -13.84 9.58 0.16
C TYR A 308 -13.68 8.42 -0.83
N ARG A 309 -13.96 8.63 -2.13
CA ARG A 309 -13.84 7.58 -3.15
C ARG A 309 -12.40 7.16 -3.42
N TYR A 310 -11.43 8.07 -3.23
CA TYR A 310 -10.00 7.80 -3.41
C TYR A 310 -9.34 7.15 -2.20
N THR A 311 -9.84 7.39 -0.99
CA THR A 311 -9.19 6.95 0.26
C THR A 311 -9.98 5.88 1.02
N GLY A 312 -11.26 5.71 0.70
CA GLY A 312 -12.19 4.86 1.46
C GLY A 312 -12.47 5.38 2.88
N ARG A 313 -12.04 6.60 3.24
CA ARG A 313 -12.19 7.18 4.57
C ARG A 313 -13.50 7.94 4.70
N GLU A 314 -14.31 7.56 5.68
CA GLU A 314 -15.59 8.22 5.95
C GLU A 314 -15.44 9.54 6.72
N ASN A 315 -14.34 9.76 7.43
CA ASN A 315 -14.10 11.00 8.16
C ASN A 315 -13.05 11.83 7.43
N ILE A 316 -13.50 12.88 6.75
CA ILE A 316 -12.68 13.71 5.86
C ILE A 316 -12.45 15.07 6.49
N VAL A 317 -11.17 15.43 6.63
CA VAL A 317 -10.70 16.72 7.16
C VAL A 317 -10.06 17.50 6.02
N VAL A 318 -10.56 18.71 5.79
CA VAL A 318 -10.06 19.62 4.74
C VAL A 318 -9.86 21.00 5.35
N GLY A 319 -8.71 21.62 5.06
CA GLY A 319 -8.46 23.02 5.39
C GLY A 319 -9.19 23.94 4.41
N ILE A 320 -9.67 25.08 4.90
CA ILE A 320 -10.20 26.15 4.06
C ILE A 320 -9.58 27.49 4.48
N PRO A 321 -9.07 28.32 3.56
CA PRO A 321 -8.63 29.66 3.89
C PRO A 321 -9.83 30.60 3.93
N ILE A 322 -9.80 31.54 4.87
CA ILE A 322 -10.76 32.64 4.96
C ILE A 322 -10.04 33.98 5.00
N ALA A 323 -10.61 35.03 4.42
CA ALA A 323 -10.00 36.36 4.41
C ALA A 323 -9.90 36.98 5.81
N ASN A 324 -10.80 36.59 6.74
CA ASN A 324 -10.87 37.11 8.11
C ASN A 324 -10.98 38.65 8.20
N ARG A 325 -11.62 39.27 7.21
CA ARG A 325 -11.90 40.71 7.14
C ARG A 325 -13.40 40.96 7.32
N ASN A 326 -13.89 40.65 8.51
CA ASN A 326 -15.31 40.78 8.87
C ASN A 326 -15.69 42.18 9.40
N ARG A 327 -14.80 43.16 9.23
CA ARG A 327 -14.88 44.50 9.80
C ARG A 327 -14.47 45.58 8.78
N PRO A 328 -15.28 46.64 8.57
CA PRO A 328 -14.95 47.70 7.62
C PRO A 328 -13.60 48.38 7.87
N GLU A 329 -13.21 48.50 9.15
CA GLU A 329 -11.98 49.19 9.57
C GLU A 329 -10.70 48.52 9.02
N VAL A 330 -10.76 47.23 8.68
CA VAL A 330 -9.59 46.47 8.18
C VAL A 330 -9.63 46.21 6.68
N GLU A 331 -10.70 46.58 5.97
CA GLU A 331 -10.87 46.28 4.54
C GLU A 331 -9.83 46.96 3.65
N GLU A 332 -9.39 48.16 4.04
CA GLU A 332 -8.42 48.98 3.28
C GLU A 332 -6.96 48.71 3.66
N LEU A 333 -6.68 47.83 4.62
CA LEU A 333 -5.31 47.61 5.12
C LEU A 333 -4.54 46.58 4.31
N ILE A 334 -3.26 46.83 4.07
CA ILE A 334 -2.30 45.78 3.67
C ILE A 334 -1.76 45.08 4.92
N GLY A 335 -1.81 43.74 4.92
CA GLY A 335 -1.35 42.92 6.03
C GLY A 335 -1.83 41.47 5.90
N PHE A 336 -1.37 40.59 6.79
CA PHE A 336 -1.77 39.18 6.78
C PHE A 336 -2.99 38.92 7.68
N PHE A 337 -4.19 38.86 7.09
CA PHE A 337 -5.42 38.59 7.85
C PHE A 337 -5.89 37.14 7.71
N VAL A 338 -5.47 36.45 6.65
CA VAL A 338 -5.93 35.09 6.33
C VAL A 338 -5.84 34.17 7.54
N ASN A 339 -6.97 33.55 7.87
CA ASN A 339 -7.05 32.47 8.85
C ASN A 339 -7.42 31.17 8.14
N THR A 340 -7.10 30.03 8.75
CA THR A 340 -7.41 28.70 8.20
C THR A 340 -8.40 27.98 9.11
N LEU A 341 -9.51 27.51 8.55
CA LEU A 341 -10.49 26.70 9.27
C LEU A 341 -10.33 25.22 8.90
N VAL A 342 -10.47 24.34 9.88
CA VAL A 342 -10.35 22.89 9.68
C VAL A 342 -11.73 22.26 9.67
N LEU A 343 -12.22 21.88 8.47
CA LEU A 343 -13.56 21.32 8.33
C LEU A 343 -13.52 19.79 8.33
N ARG A 344 -13.83 19.20 9.49
CA ARG A 344 -14.08 17.77 9.65
C ARG A 344 -15.52 17.43 9.26
N THR A 345 -15.72 16.47 8.37
CA THR A 345 -17.06 16.01 7.98
C THR A 345 -17.14 14.49 8.02
N ASP A 346 -18.23 13.98 8.60
CA ASP A 346 -18.55 12.56 8.65
C ASP A 346 -19.42 12.14 7.47
N LEU A 347 -18.91 11.18 6.69
CA LEU A 347 -19.55 10.55 5.53
C LEU A 347 -20.00 9.11 5.86
N ALA A 348 -19.99 8.70 7.13
CA ALA A 348 -20.53 7.41 7.56
C ALA A 348 -22.04 7.32 7.33
N GLY A 349 -22.53 6.09 7.22
CA GLY A 349 -23.94 5.77 7.00
C GLY A 349 -24.39 5.77 5.53
N GLU A 350 -23.46 5.75 4.58
CA GLU A 350 -23.72 5.76 3.13
C GLU A 350 -24.69 6.87 2.67
N PRO A 351 -24.40 8.15 2.97
CA PRO A 351 -25.33 9.23 2.68
C PRO A 351 -25.55 9.43 1.18
N THR A 352 -26.66 10.10 0.85
CA THR A 352 -26.84 10.71 -0.48
C THR A 352 -26.00 11.97 -0.61
N PHE A 353 -25.82 12.48 -1.83
CA PHE A 353 -25.14 13.76 -2.01
C PHE A 353 -25.86 14.91 -1.31
N ARG A 354 -27.21 14.96 -1.39
CA ARG A 354 -28.01 15.96 -0.68
C ARG A 354 -27.75 15.92 0.83
N GLU A 355 -27.73 14.73 1.43
CA GLU A 355 -27.47 14.58 2.87
C GLU A 355 -26.07 15.07 3.23
N LEU A 356 -25.06 14.73 2.42
CA LEU A 356 -23.70 15.24 2.61
C LEU A 356 -23.65 16.77 2.49
N LEU A 357 -24.32 17.36 1.51
CA LEU A 357 -24.38 18.81 1.35
C LEU A 357 -25.01 19.49 2.58
N GLY A 358 -26.05 18.89 3.16
CA GLY A 358 -26.62 19.31 4.44
C GLY A 358 -25.59 19.31 5.58
N ARG A 359 -24.85 18.21 5.75
CA ARG A 359 -23.78 18.09 6.76
C ARG A 359 -22.66 19.11 6.54
N VAL A 360 -22.21 19.29 5.29
CA VAL A 360 -21.17 20.27 4.93
C VAL A 360 -21.65 21.69 5.22
N ARG A 361 -22.91 22.01 4.93
CA ARG A 361 -23.50 23.32 5.27
C ARG A 361 -23.46 23.57 6.77
N GLU A 362 -23.91 22.63 7.58
CA GLU A 362 -23.92 22.78 9.05
C GLU A 362 -22.51 22.98 9.62
N VAL A 363 -21.56 22.13 9.19
CA VAL A 363 -20.15 22.22 9.59
C VAL A 363 -19.54 23.57 9.18
N THR A 364 -19.80 24.01 7.94
CA THR A 364 -19.26 25.27 7.41
C THR A 364 -19.82 26.48 8.17
N LEU A 365 -21.13 26.53 8.42
CA LEU A 365 -21.76 27.62 9.17
C LEU A 365 -21.28 27.68 10.62
N GLY A 366 -21.14 26.51 11.26
CA GLY A 366 -20.57 26.42 12.61
C GLY A 366 -19.13 26.93 12.66
N ALA A 367 -18.30 26.54 11.69
CA ALA A 367 -16.92 27.01 11.59
C ALA A 367 -16.84 28.53 11.35
N PHE A 368 -17.67 29.08 10.47
CA PHE A 368 -17.72 30.52 10.22
C PHE A 368 -18.20 31.34 11.42
N ALA A 369 -19.07 30.79 12.26
CA ALA A 369 -19.48 31.44 13.52
C ALA A 369 -18.34 31.52 14.55
N HIS A 370 -17.31 30.68 14.42
CA HIS A 370 -16.15 30.60 15.32
C HIS A 370 -14.82 30.87 14.59
N GLN A 371 -14.88 31.65 13.51
CA GLN A 371 -13.76 31.87 12.60
C GLN A 371 -12.66 32.77 13.17
N ASP A 372 -12.95 33.46 14.26
CA ASP A 372 -12.03 34.39 14.91
C ASP A 372 -10.90 33.67 15.67
N LEU A 373 -11.02 32.36 15.94
CA LEU A 373 -9.94 31.57 16.54
C LEU A 373 -8.81 31.35 15.53
N PRO A 374 -7.58 31.79 15.81
CA PRO A 374 -6.43 31.52 14.95
C PRO A 374 -6.13 30.02 14.86
N PHE A 375 -5.86 29.54 13.66
CA PHE A 375 -5.42 28.16 13.40
C PHE A 375 -4.26 27.73 14.30
N GLU A 376 -3.33 28.63 14.57
CA GLU A 376 -2.15 28.37 15.39
C GLU A 376 -2.50 28.03 16.83
N LYS A 377 -3.47 28.76 17.39
CA LYS A 377 -3.98 28.49 18.74
C LYS A 377 -4.70 27.16 18.82
N LEU A 378 -5.39 26.79 17.74
CA LEU A 378 -6.01 25.48 17.64
C LEU A 378 -4.98 24.34 17.63
N VAL A 379 -3.90 24.47 16.85
CA VAL A 379 -2.80 23.48 16.83
C VAL A 379 -2.12 23.39 18.20
N GLU A 380 -1.83 24.54 18.82
CA GLU A 380 -1.23 24.61 20.17
C GLU A 380 -2.08 23.87 21.19
N VAL A 381 -3.41 24.05 21.18
CA VAL A 381 -4.30 23.45 22.17
C VAL A 381 -4.59 21.97 21.90
N LEU A 382 -4.71 21.56 20.64
CA LEU A 382 -5.00 20.16 20.29
C LEU A 382 -3.79 19.23 20.45
N HIS A 383 -2.57 19.76 20.48
CA HIS A 383 -1.33 18.99 20.59
C HIS A 383 -1.28 17.77 19.65
N PRO A 384 -1.50 17.93 18.33
CA PRO A 384 -1.42 16.80 17.40
C PRO A 384 -0.02 16.17 17.45
N GLU A 385 0.06 14.87 17.21
CA GLU A 385 1.34 14.16 17.10
C GLU A 385 2.22 14.84 16.05
N ARG A 386 3.48 15.11 16.40
CA ARG A 386 4.41 15.78 15.48
C ARG A 386 4.93 14.79 14.45
N ASP A 387 4.58 15.03 13.20
CA ASP A 387 5.09 14.30 12.03
C ASP A 387 5.77 15.29 11.09
N MET A 388 7.08 15.13 10.88
CA MET A 388 7.86 16.02 10.01
C MET A 388 7.54 15.83 8.52
N SER A 389 6.82 14.77 8.15
CA SER A 389 6.42 14.47 6.78
C SER A 389 5.08 15.09 6.36
N ARG A 390 4.37 15.76 7.28
CA ARG A 390 2.99 16.25 7.07
C ARG A 390 2.69 17.56 7.77
N ASN A 391 1.75 18.29 7.17
CA ASN A 391 1.06 19.38 7.83
C ASN A 391 0.19 18.89 9.01
N PRO A 392 0.11 19.66 10.10
CA PRO A 392 -0.74 19.32 11.25
C PRO A 392 -2.23 19.45 10.88
N LEU A 393 -3.05 18.59 11.47
CA LEU A 393 -4.52 18.54 11.37
C LEU A 393 -5.11 18.16 10.00
N PHE A 394 -4.54 18.59 8.87
CA PHE A 394 -5.02 18.25 7.53
C PHE A 394 -3.91 18.30 6.46
N GLN A 395 -4.12 17.57 5.37
CA GLN A 395 -3.15 17.44 4.27
C GLN A 395 -3.65 18.04 2.95
N VAL A 396 -4.95 18.36 2.87
CA VAL A 396 -5.60 18.85 1.66
C VAL A 396 -6.34 20.16 1.96
N MET A 397 -6.16 21.13 1.08
CA MET A 397 -6.77 22.47 1.17
C MET A 397 -7.80 22.66 0.04
N PHE A 398 -8.91 23.34 0.35
CA PHE A 398 -9.92 23.75 -0.62
C PHE A 398 -10.17 25.26 -0.51
N ALA A 399 -10.00 25.97 -1.61
CA ALA A 399 -10.14 27.43 -1.69
C ALA A 399 -11.09 27.82 -2.84
N PHE A 400 -11.92 28.82 -2.59
CA PHE A 400 -12.88 29.33 -3.58
C PHE A 400 -12.93 30.85 -3.55
N GLN A 401 -12.63 31.47 -4.69
CA GLN A 401 -12.72 32.90 -4.90
C GLN A 401 -13.97 33.23 -5.72
N ASN A 402 -14.95 33.87 -5.08
CA ASN A 402 -16.22 34.26 -5.70
C ASN A 402 -16.39 35.78 -5.88
N THR A 403 -15.38 36.55 -5.48
CA THR A 403 -15.38 38.01 -5.63
C THR A 403 -14.30 38.37 -6.66
N PRO A 404 -14.66 38.98 -7.81
CA PRO A 404 -13.69 39.39 -8.81
C PRO A 404 -12.70 40.38 -8.19
N MET A 405 -11.39 40.18 -8.41
CA MET A 405 -10.44 41.27 -8.16
C MET A 405 -10.67 42.37 -9.21
N GLU A 406 -10.70 43.63 -8.76
CA GLU A 406 -10.76 44.75 -9.69
C GLU A 406 -9.53 44.73 -10.62
N PRO A 407 -9.72 44.87 -11.94
CA PRO A 407 -8.59 44.88 -12.87
C PRO A 407 -7.69 46.09 -12.59
N LEU A 408 -6.37 45.89 -12.65
CA LEU A 408 -5.41 46.97 -12.55
C LEU A 408 -5.50 47.82 -13.83
N ILE A 409 -6.06 49.03 -13.73
CA ILE A 409 -6.19 49.96 -14.85
C ILE A 409 -5.19 51.10 -14.65
N LEU A 410 -4.24 51.23 -15.57
CA LEU A 410 -3.24 52.28 -15.59
C LEU A 410 -3.44 53.17 -16.84
N PRO A 411 -3.63 54.48 -16.71
CA PRO A 411 -3.78 55.37 -17.86
C PRO A 411 -2.64 55.22 -18.87
N GLY A 412 -3.00 55.09 -20.16
CA GLY A 412 -2.05 54.93 -21.26
C GLY A 412 -1.43 53.53 -21.39
N LEU A 413 -1.88 52.55 -20.61
CA LEU A 413 -1.37 51.17 -20.63
C LEU A 413 -2.50 50.14 -20.73
N ALA A 414 -2.31 49.15 -21.58
CA ALA A 414 -3.03 47.89 -21.52
C ALA A 414 -2.33 46.96 -20.53
N VAL A 415 -3.07 46.50 -19.52
CA VAL A 415 -2.54 45.63 -18.45
C VAL A 415 -3.18 44.27 -18.56
N SER A 416 -2.36 43.21 -18.56
CA SER A 416 -2.86 41.84 -18.46
C SER A 416 -2.07 41.03 -17.43
N PRO A 417 -2.72 40.16 -16.64
CA PRO A 417 -2.01 39.32 -15.68
C PRO A 417 -1.16 38.27 -16.40
N VAL A 418 -0.04 37.91 -15.79
CA VAL A 418 0.85 36.83 -16.23
C VAL A 418 0.89 35.78 -15.13
N GLU A 419 0.55 34.54 -15.46
CA GLU A 419 0.70 33.41 -14.54
C GLU A 419 2.18 33.05 -14.39
N ILE A 420 2.66 33.02 -13.15
CA ILE A 420 3.99 32.50 -12.82
C ILE A 420 3.79 31.18 -12.10
N ASP A 421 4.39 30.12 -12.62
CA ASP A 421 4.48 28.85 -11.92
C ASP A 421 5.47 29.01 -10.76
N SER A 422 4.94 29.07 -9.54
CA SER A 422 5.74 29.22 -8.34
C SER A 422 6.63 28.00 -8.10
N LYS A 423 6.38 26.84 -8.72
CA LYS A 423 7.07 25.56 -8.48
C LYS A 423 7.03 25.10 -7.02
N THR A 424 6.06 25.57 -6.24
CA THR A 424 5.90 25.23 -4.82
C THR A 424 4.54 24.62 -4.53
N ALA A 425 4.44 23.82 -3.46
CA ALA A 425 3.17 23.33 -2.92
C ALA A 425 3.21 23.33 -1.39
N GLN A 426 2.26 24.02 -0.75
CA GLN A 426 2.20 24.12 0.73
C GLN A 426 1.60 22.88 1.38
N PHE A 427 0.75 22.16 0.65
CA PHE A 427 0.02 20.98 1.08
C PHE A 427 0.28 19.82 0.11
N ASP A 428 -0.20 18.62 0.45
CA ASP A 428 -0.13 17.51 -0.50
C ASP A 428 -0.93 17.84 -1.77
N LEU A 429 -2.08 18.47 -1.58
CA LEU A 429 -3.02 18.88 -2.62
C LEU A 429 -3.80 20.13 -2.20
N THR A 430 -3.87 21.13 -3.05
CA THR A 430 -4.76 22.30 -2.90
C THR A 430 -5.63 22.44 -4.14
N LEU A 431 -6.95 22.41 -3.97
CA LEU A 431 -7.90 22.75 -5.03
C LEU A 431 -8.36 24.21 -4.86
N PHE A 432 -8.00 25.05 -5.82
CA PHE A 432 -8.47 26.43 -5.94
C PHE A 432 -9.49 26.54 -7.08
N LEU A 433 -10.61 27.20 -6.82
CA LEU A 433 -11.65 27.49 -7.80
C LEU A 433 -11.96 29.00 -7.80
N GLU A 434 -12.18 29.57 -8.98
CA GLU A 434 -12.52 30.97 -9.18
C GLU A 434 -13.68 31.10 -10.17
N GLU A 435 -14.66 31.96 -9.85
CA GLU A 435 -15.75 32.29 -10.78
C GLU A 435 -15.31 33.35 -11.79
N THR A 436 -15.42 33.02 -13.08
CA THR A 436 -15.03 33.88 -14.20
C THR A 436 -16.16 34.00 -15.21
N GLY A 437 -16.04 34.92 -16.17
CA GLY A 437 -16.99 35.03 -17.29
C GLY A 437 -17.05 33.78 -18.19
N GLN A 438 -16.10 32.84 -18.07
CA GLN A 438 -16.05 31.58 -18.83
C GLN A 438 -16.59 30.37 -18.04
N GLY A 439 -17.10 30.58 -16.82
CA GLY A 439 -17.47 29.53 -15.86
C GLY A 439 -16.51 29.50 -14.68
N LEU A 440 -16.36 28.34 -14.03
CA LEU A 440 -15.40 28.18 -12.93
C LEU A 440 -14.03 27.79 -13.49
N LYS A 441 -13.04 28.65 -13.28
CA LYS A 441 -11.63 28.30 -13.51
C LYS A 441 -11.12 27.56 -12.27
N GLY A 442 -10.46 26.43 -12.47
CA GLY A 442 -9.87 25.63 -11.41
C GLY A 442 -8.37 25.47 -11.56
N MET A 443 -7.68 25.35 -10.43
CA MET A 443 -6.26 25.06 -10.35
C MET A 443 -6.02 24.06 -9.23
N VAL A 444 -5.28 23.00 -9.52
CA VAL A 444 -4.80 22.05 -8.52
C VAL A 444 -3.30 22.26 -8.34
N GLU A 445 -2.91 22.72 -7.16
CA GLU A 445 -1.50 22.71 -6.72
C GLU A 445 -1.23 21.38 -6.01
N TYR A 446 -0.12 20.72 -6.34
CA TYR A 446 0.20 19.40 -5.78
C TYR A 446 1.70 19.23 -5.52
N ASN A 447 2.03 18.40 -4.53
CA ASN A 447 3.40 18.07 -4.20
C ASN A 447 3.98 17.04 -5.21
N THR A 448 5.02 17.44 -5.93
CA THR A 448 5.67 16.62 -6.97
C THR A 448 6.47 15.44 -6.43
N ASP A 449 6.79 15.43 -5.13
CA ASP A 449 7.39 14.27 -4.46
C ASP A 449 6.38 13.16 -4.21
N LEU A 450 5.08 13.46 -4.32
CA LEU A 450 3.98 12.52 -4.05
C LEU A 450 3.23 12.13 -5.32
N PHE A 451 2.99 13.08 -6.23
CA PHE A 451 2.09 12.90 -7.38
C PHE A 451 2.77 13.21 -8.71
N ASP A 452 2.36 12.45 -9.73
CA ASP A 452 2.58 12.75 -11.14
C ASP A 452 1.48 13.66 -11.69
N ALA A 453 1.83 14.50 -12.67
CA ALA A 453 0.88 15.35 -13.37
C ALA A 453 -0.32 14.56 -13.93
N THR A 454 -0.06 13.37 -14.46
CA THR A 454 -1.10 12.48 -15.04
C THR A 454 -2.09 11.97 -14.00
N THR A 455 -1.67 11.81 -12.74
CA THR A 455 -2.56 11.44 -11.63
C THR A 455 -3.48 12.61 -11.26
N ILE A 456 -2.95 13.83 -11.26
CA ILE A 456 -3.73 15.04 -10.98
C ILE A 456 -4.72 15.35 -12.10
N GLU A 457 -4.30 15.26 -13.36
CA GLU A 457 -5.17 15.36 -14.54
C GLU A 457 -6.36 14.40 -14.45
N ARG A 458 -6.09 13.16 -14.03
CA ARG A 458 -7.12 12.13 -13.82
C ARG A 458 -8.06 12.49 -12.67
N MET A 459 -7.53 12.96 -11.53
CA MET A 459 -8.35 13.43 -10.41
C MET A 459 -9.27 14.59 -10.81
N VAL A 460 -8.80 15.52 -11.63
CA VAL A 460 -9.61 16.64 -12.13
C VAL A 460 -10.74 16.16 -13.05
N LYS A 461 -10.46 15.23 -13.97
CA LYS A 461 -11.51 14.63 -14.81
C LYS A 461 -12.55 13.89 -13.97
N HIS A 462 -12.13 13.16 -12.95
CA HIS A 462 -13.06 12.51 -12.03
C HIS A 462 -13.90 13.51 -11.22
N TYR A 463 -13.31 14.64 -10.82
CA TYR A 463 -14.05 15.72 -10.17
C TYR A 463 -15.12 16.31 -11.09
N GLN A 464 -14.80 16.51 -12.38
CA GLN A 464 -15.76 16.96 -13.39
C GLN A 464 -16.93 15.98 -13.57
N VAL A 465 -16.63 14.69 -13.81
CA VAL A 465 -17.66 13.63 -13.95
C VAL A 465 -18.55 13.55 -12.70
N LEU A 466 -17.95 13.68 -11.52
CA LEU A 466 -18.67 13.67 -10.26
C LEU A 466 -19.61 14.86 -10.12
N LEU A 467 -19.17 16.07 -10.50
CA LEU A 467 -20.01 17.28 -10.47
C LEU A 467 -21.20 17.17 -11.43
N GLU A 468 -20.98 16.61 -12.62
CA GLU A 468 -22.05 16.32 -13.59
C GLU A 468 -23.07 15.34 -12.99
N GLY A 469 -22.62 14.21 -12.45
CA GLY A 469 -23.50 13.23 -11.82
C GLY A 469 -24.27 13.75 -10.61
N VAL A 470 -23.67 14.66 -9.84
CA VAL A 470 -24.32 15.34 -8.70
C VAL A 470 -25.46 16.25 -9.15
N VAL A 471 -25.30 16.96 -10.26
CA VAL A 471 -26.35 17.80 -10.84
C VAL A 471 -27.49 16.94 -11.37
N ASP A 472 -27.16 15.83 -12.03
CA ASP A 472 -28.14 14.92 -12.63
C ASP A 472 -29.00 14.20 -11.58
N ASN A 473 -28.39 13.71 -10.49
CA ASN A 473 -29.11 13.00 -9.44
C ASN A 473 -28.50 13.20 -8.02
N PRO A 474 -28.85 14.29 -7.31
CA PRO A 474 -28.34 14.54 -5.97
C PRO A 474 -28.88 13.59 -4.88
N GLU A 475 -29.91 12.77 -5.18
CA GLU A 475 -30.43 11.74 -4.26
C GLU A 475 -29.60 10.45 -4.29
N GLN A 476 -28.67 10.33 -5.25
CA GLN A 476 -27.85 9.14 -5.38
C GLN A 476 -26.86 9.02 -4.22
N ARG A 477 -26.61 7.78 -3.77
CA ARG A 477 -25.59 7.51 -2.74
C ARG A 477 -24.20 7.87 -3.27
N LEU A 478 -23.34 8.38 -2.39
CA LEU A 478 -21.99 8.84 -2.77
C LEU A 478 -21.16 7.79 -3.53
N TRP A 479 -21.30 6.52 -3.17
CA TRP A 479 -20.58 5.41 -3.81
C TRP A 479 -21.14 5.03 -5.19
N GLN A 480 -22.40 5.38 -5.49
CA GLN A 480 -23.04 5.11 -6.78
C GLN A 480 -22.84 6.23 -7.79
N LEU A 481 -22.51 7.44 -7.35
CA LEU A 481 -22.25 8.56 -8.24
C LEU A 481 -21.11 8.22 -9.22
N PRO A 482 -21.24 8.66 -10.49
CA PRO A 482 -20.22 8.41 -11.50
C PRO A 482 -18.91 9.10 -11.08
N LEU A 483 -17.80 8.45 -11.39
CA LEU A 483 -16.46 8.93 -11.02
C LEU A 483 -15.50 8.76 -12.19
N LEU A 484 -15.41 7.53 -12.71
CA LEU A 484 -14.57 7.22 -13.87
C LEU A 484 -15.17 7.82 -15.14
N THR A 485 -14.33 8.32 -16.02
CA THR A 485 -14.76 8.61 -17.39
C THR A 485 -15.17 7.31 -18.10
N GLU A 486 -16.01 7.39 -19.13
CA GLU A 486 -16.41 6.20 -19.90
C GLU A 486 -15.22 5.48 -20.52
N ALA A 487 -14.20 6.22 -20.97
CA ALA A 487 -12.97 5.66 -21.50
C ALA A 487 -12.19 4.87 -20.44
N GLU A 488 -12.04 5.39 -19.23
CA GLU A 488 -11.37 4.70 -18.12
C GLU A 488 -12.16 3.48 -17.64
N ARG A 489 -13.48 3.61 -17.53
CA ARG A 489 -14.37 2.51 -17.18
C ARG A 489 -14.20 1.36 -18.19
N ARG A 490 -14.22 1.66 -19.49
CA ARG A 490 -13.97 0.67 -20.55
C ARG A 490 -12.56 0.09 -20.48
N GLN A 491 -11.55 0.92 -20.20
CA GLN A 491 -10.17 0.47 -20.08
C GLN A 491 -10.01 -0.59 -18.98
N ILE A 492 -10.53 -0.31 -17.79
CA ILE A 492 -10.40 -1.16 -16.59
C ILE A 492 -11.29 -2.40 -16.69
N LEU A 493 -12.54 -2.27 -17.14
CA LEU A 493 -13.49 -3.38 -17.17
C LEU A 493 -13.34 -4.28 -18.42
N VAL A 494 -12.86 -3.75 -19.54
CA VAL A 494 -12.85 -4.45 -20.83
C VAL A 494 -11.44 -4.55 -21.40
N THR A 495 -10.76 -3.44 -21.68
CA THR A 495 -9.50 -3.45 -22.44
C THR A 495 -8.40 -4.25 -21.76
N TRP A 496 -8.11 -3.99 -20.48
CA TRP A 496 -7.10 -4.74 -19.71
C TRP A 496 -7.53 -6.17 -19.37
N ASN A 497 -8.81 -6.47 -19.52
CA ASN A 497 -9.42 -7.77 -19.24
C ASN A 497 -9.77 -8.57 -20.51
N ASN A 498 -9.32 -8.10 -21.68
CA ASN A 498 -9.49 -8.79 -22.95
C ASN A 498 -8.42 -9.87 -23.14
N THR A 499 -8.56 -10.96 -22.39
CA THR A 499 -7.60 -12.07 -22.33
C THR A 499 -8.09 -13.33 -23.04
N ALA A 500 -9.13 -13.22 -23.87
CA ALA A 500 -9.74 -14.37 -24.54
C ALA A 500 -8.75 -15.05 -25.49
N VAL A 501 -8.48 -16.33 -25.26
CA VAL A 501 -7.65 -17.19 -26.10
C VAL A 501 -8.36 -18.51 -26.31
N GLU A 502 -8.56 -18.90 -27.57
CA GLU A 502 -9.11 -20.22 -27.90
C GLU A 502 -8.00 -21.27 -27.97
N TYR A 503 -8.28 -22.47 -27.48
CA TYR A 503 -7.38 -23.62 -27.56
C TYR A 503 -8.03 -24.81 -28.30
N PRO A 504 -8.32 -24.73 -29.62
CA PRO A 504 -9.22 -25.66 -30.31
C PRO A 504 -8.78 -27.13 -30.25
N HIS A 505 -7.49 -27.42 -30.44
CA HIS A 505 -6.95 -28.78 -30.46
C HIS A 505 -6.89 -29.47 -29.09
N ALA A 506 -6.91 -28.69 -28.01
CA ALA A 506 -6.86 -29.17 -26.63
C ALA A 506 -8.18 -28.94 -25.86
N ALA A 507 -9.13 -28.18 -26.42
CA ALA A 507 -10.33 -27.69 -25.74
C ALA A 507 -11.22 -28.79 -25.14
N ARG A 508 -11.14 -30.00 -25.68
CA ARG A 508 -11.93 -31.15 -25.22
C ARG A 508 -11.14 -32.17 -24.41
N LYS A 509 -9.80 -32.08 -24.39
CA LYS A 509 -8.95 -33.05 -23.71
C LYS A 509 -8.81 -32.71 -22.23
N CYS A 510 -8.81 -33.74 -21.39
CA CYS A 510 -8.42 -33.69 -19.99
C CYS A 510 -6.90 -33.86 -19.85
N ILE A 511 -6.38 -33.62 -18.64
CA ILE A 511 -4.93 -33.63 -18.38
C ILE A 511 -4.30 -34.98 -18.72
N HIS A 512 -4.97 -36.09 -18.39
CA HIS A 512 -4.47 -37.43 -18.69
C HIS A 512 -4.44 -37.73 -20.21
N GLU A 513 -5.42 -37.25 -20.97
CA GLU A 513 -5.47 -37.43 -22.43
C GLU A 513 -4.40 -36.59 -23.16
N LEU A 514 -4.04 -35.43 -22.61
CA LEU A 514 -2.90 -34.64 -23.11
C LEU A 514 -1.58 -35.37 -22.86
N PHE A 515 -1.43 -36.02 -21.71
CA PHE A 515 -0.26 -36.85 -21.40
C PHE A 515 -0.18 -38.07 -22.31
N GLU A 516 -1.29 -38.78 -22.53
CA GLU A 516 -1.34 -39.92 -23.46
C GLU A 516 -0.91 -39.53 -24.88
N ALA A 517 -1.37 -38.38 -25.37
CA ALA A 517 -0.96 -37.87 -26.67
C ALA A 517 0.54 -37.54 -26.73
N GLN A 518 1.16 -37.14 -25.61
CA GLN A 518 2.60 -36.94 -25.54
C GLN A 518 3.38 -38.28 -25.48
N VAL A 519 2.84 -39.27 -24.77
CA VAL A 519 3.42 -40.63 -24.71
C VAL A 519 3.49 -41.24 -26.12
N GLU A 520 2.47 -41.03 -26.96
CA GLU A 520 2.47 -41.49 -28.35
C GLU A 520 3.56 -40.82 -29.20
N ARG A 521 3.90 -39.56 -28.91
CA ARG A 521 4.91 -38.79 -29.65
C ARG A 521 6.34 -39.17 -29.28
N THR A 522 6.62 -39.32 -27.99
CA THR A 522 7.99 -39.53 -27.47
C THR A 522 8.03 -40.65 -26.42
N PRO A 523 7.66 -41.90 -26.78
CA PRO A 523 7.46 -42.97 -25.80
C PRO A 523 8.73 -43.37 -25.05
N ASP A 524 9.88 -43.33 -25.72
CA ASP A 524 11.15 -43.82 -25.19
C ASP A 524 12.01 -42.70 -24.57
N ALA A 525 11.52 -41.45 -24.57
CA ALA A 525 12.15 -40.35 -23.85
C ALA A 525 11.98 -40.53 -22.33
N VAL A 526 12.96 -40.06 -21.55
CA VAL A 526 12.92 -40.09 -20.09
C VAL A 526 11.89 -39.07 -19.60
N ALA A 527 10.85 -39.56 -18.93
CA ALA A 527 9.77 -38.73 -18.38
C ALA A 527 10.06 -38.29 -16.95
N VAL A 528 10.52 -39.22 -16.10
CA VAL A 528 10.72 -38.95 -14.66
C VAL A 528 12.08 -39.48 -14.22
N VAL A 529 12.81 -38.66 -13.47
CA VAL A 529 14.04 -39.04 -12.77
C VAL A 529 13.83 -38.86 -11.27
N PHE A 530 14.17 -39.90 -10.50
CA PHE A 530 14.19 -39.87 -9.04
C PHE A 530 15.40 -40.65 -8.56
N GLU A 531 16.35 -39.97 -7.91
CA GLU A 531 17.66 -40.53 -7.58
C GLU A 531 18.31 -41.17 -8.82
N ASP A 532 18.74 -42.43 -8.74
CA ASP A 532 19.35 -43.16 -9.86
C ASP A 532 18.32 -43.77 -10.84
N GLN A 533 17.03 -43.67 -10.52
CA GLN A 533 15.95 -44.28 -11.31
C GLN A 533 15.49 -43.36 -12.43
N HIS A 534 15.36 -43.94 -13.62
CA HIS A 534 14.90 -43.26 -14.83
C HIS A 534 13.69 -44.00 -15.39
N VAL A 535 12.57 -43.32 -15.55
CA VAL A 535 11.33 -43.89 -16.10
C VAL A 535 10.97 -43.18 -17.39
N THR A 536 10.81 -43.95 -18.47
CA THR A 536 10.38 -43.43 -19.77
C THR A 536 8.89 -43.07 -19.80
N TYR A 537 8.46 -42.27 -20.78
CA TYR A 537 7.03 -41.96 -20.98
C TYR A 537 6.18 -43.23 -21.12
N ARG A 538 6.66 -44.22 -21.88
CA ARG A 538 6.00 -45.51 -22.08
C ARG A 538 5.83 -46.27 -20.76
N GLU A 539 6.89 -46.34 -19.96
CA GLU A 539 6.86 -47.05 -18.67
C GLU A 539 5.97 -46.36 -17.65
N LEU A 540 6.02 -45.03 -17.56
CA LEU A 540 5.14 -44.25 -16.69
C LEU A 540 3.67 -44.48 -17.07
N ASN A 541 3.35 -44.38 -18.36
CA ASN A 541 1.99 -44.60 -18.86
C ASN A 541 1.50 -46.02 -18.55
N ARG A 542 2.34 -47.04 -18.77
CA ARG A 542 2.04 -48.44 -18.42
C ARG A 542 1.65 -48.59 -16.95
N ARG A 543 2.50 -48.10 -16.04
CA ARG A 543 2.25 -48.19 -14.58
C ARG A 543 0.98 -47.43 -14.17
N ALA A 544 0.77 -46.24 -14.73
CA ALA A 544 -0.41 -45.44 -14.46
C ALA A 544 -1.70 -46.09 -15.00
N ASN A 545 -1.67 -46.72 -16.17
CA ASN A 545 -2.80 -47.45 -16.75
C ASN A 545 -3.18 -48.66 -15.89
N GLN A 546 -2.19 -49.46 -15.45
CA GLN A 546 -2.42 -50.59 -14.56
C GLN A 546 -3.11 -50.16 -13.26
N LEU A 547 -2.65 -49.07 -12.66
CA LEU A 547 -3.28 -48.48 -11.49
C LEU A 547 -4.68 -47.96 -11.79
N ALA A 548 -4.89 -47.30 -12.93
CA ALA A 548 -6.19 -46.77 -13.32
C ALA A 548 -7.26 -47.87 -13.44
N HIS A 549 -6.95 -48.98 -14.13
CA HIS A 549 -7.85 -50.13 -14.25
C HIS A 549 -8.13 -50.79 -12.89
N TYR A 550 -7.13 -50.84 -12.01
CA TYR A 550 -7.29 -51.35 -10.65
C TYR A 550 -8.22 -50.48 -9.79
N LEU A 551 -8.14 -49.16 -9.96
CA LEU A 551 -9.00 -48.17 -9.30
C LEU A 551 -10.43 -48.17 -9.86
N GLN A 552 -10.62 -48.29 -11.17
CA GLN A 552 -11.95 -48.39 -11.79
C GLN A 552 -12.73 -49.61 -11.28
N LYS A 553 -12.07 -50.77 -11.12
CA LYS A 553 -12.68 -51.95 -10.49
C LYS A 553 -13.08 -51.75 -9.02
N ARG A 554 -12.60 -50.69 -8.38
CA ARG A 554 -12.92 -50.28 -7.00
C ARG A 554 -13.90 -49.11 -6.94
N GLY A 555 -14.51 -48.76 -8.07
CA GLY A 555 -15.56 -47.74 -8.15
C GLY A 555 -15.04 -46.31 -8.36
N VAL A 556 -13.75 -46.12 -8.66
CA VAL A 556 -13.24 -44.79 -9.03
C VAL A 556 -13.69 -44.44 -10.46
N GLY A 557 -14.32 -43.28 -10.60
CA GLY A 557 -14.74 -42.70 -11.89
C GLY A 557 -14.93 -41.18 -11.77
N PRO A 558 -15.62 -40.54 -12.74
CA PRO A 558 -15.88 -39.10 -12.71
C PRO A 558 -16.44 -38.63 -11.36
N GLU A 559 -15.97 -37.49 -10.86
CA GLU A 559 -16.35 -36.88 -9.57
C GLU A 559 -15.95 -37.68 -8.32
N THR A 560 -15.28 -38.84 -8.45
CA THR A 560 -14.80 -39.59 -7.29
C THR A 560 -13.52 -38.96 -6.75
N LEU A 561 -13.52 -38.54 -5.48
CA LEU A 561 -12.32 -38.08 -4.80
C LEU A 561 -11.47 -39.27 -4.35
N VAL A 562 -10.16 -39.22 -4.60
CA VAL A 562 -9.20 -40.25 -4.17
C VAL A 562 -8.12 -39.59 -3.33
N GLY A 563 -8.03 -39.97 -2.06
CA GLY A 563 -6.93 -39.53 -1.21
C GLY A 563 -5.60 -40.10 -1.69
N ILE A 564 -4.52 -39.34 -1.60
CA ILE A 564 -3.17 -39.81 -1.85
C ILE A 564 -2.21 -39.29 -0.76
N CYS A 565 -1.66 -40.20 0.04
CA CYS A 565 -0.76 -39.93 1.16
C CYS A 565 0.54 -40.70 1.00
N VAL A 566 1.52 -40.12 0.30
CA VAL A 566 2.79 -40.77 -0.05
C VAL A 566 3.96 -39.80 0.08
N GLU A 567 5.15 -40.31 0.39
CA GLU A 567 6.39 -39.55 0.30
C GLU A 567 6.80 -39.35 -1.17
N ARG A 568 7.65 -38.35 -1.45
CA ARG A 568 8.16 -38.08 -2.81
C ARG A 568 8.90 -39.29 -3.34
N SER A 569 8.45 -39.76 -4.49
CA SER A 569 8.85 -41.05 -5.08
C SER A 569 8.30 -41.15 -6.50
N LEU A 570 8.67 -42.20 -7.24
CA LEU A 570 8.07 -42.48 -8.54
C LEU A 570 6.59 -42.89 -8.40
N GLU A 571 6.26 -43.60 -7.33
CA GLU A 571 4.92 -44.07 -6.99
C GLU A 571 3.95 -42.91 -6.83
N MET A 572 4.43 -41.77 -6.34
CA MET A 572 3.66 -40.53 -6.27
C MET A 572 3.17 -40.07 -7.65
N VAL A 573 4.07 -40.01 -8.63
CA VAL A 573 3.73 -39.59 -10.00
C VAL A 573 2.79 -40.62 -10.65
N VAL A 574 3.08 -41.91 -10.48
CA VAL A 574 2.21 -43.00 -10.94
C VAL A 574 0.81 -42.90 -10.32
N GLY A 575 0.73 -42.60 -9.02
CA GLY A 575 -0.50 -42.43 -8.25
C GLY A 575 -1.37 -41.31 -8.80
N LEU A 576 -0.78 -40.12 -9.01
CA LEU A 576 -1.48 -38.96 -9.57
C LEU A 576 -2.07 -39.27 -10.96
N TYR A 577 -1.26 -39.79 -11.87
CA TYR A 577 -1.73 -40.15 -13.22
C TYR A 577 -2.73 -41.30 -13.21
N GLY A 578 -2.55 -42.30 -12.35
CA GLY A 578 -3.48 -43.42 -12.21
C GLY A 578 -4.86 -42.99 -11.72
N ILE A 579 -4.93 -42.06 -10.78
CA ILE A 579 -6.19 -41.45 -10.31
C ILE A 579 -6.89 -40.72 -11.46
N LEU A 580 -6.18 -39.84 -12.16
CA LEU A 580 -6.77 -39.04 -13.24
C LEU A 580 -7.23 -39.91 -14.41
N LYS A 581 -6.48 -40.96 -14.75
CA LYS A 581 -6.82 -41.93 -15.80
C LYS A 581 -8.01 -42.80 -15.43
N ALA A 582 -8.13 -43.20 -14.16
CA ALA A 582 -9.33 -43.88 -13.67
C ALA A 582 -10.59 -43.00 -13.79
N GLY A 583 -10.38 -41.68 -13.74
CA GLY A 583 -11.38 -40.64 -13.89
C GLY A 583 -11.70 -39.89 -12.59
N GLY A 584 -10.98 -40.18 -11.51
CA GLY A 584 -11.13 -39.51 -10.22
C GLY A 584 -10.33 -38.22 -10.11
N ALA A 585 -10.58 -37.46 -9.05
CA ALA A 585 -9.82 -36.29 -8.66
C ALA A 585 -8.98 -36.58 -7.41
N TYR A 586 -7.72 -36.18 -7.39
CA TYR A 586 -6.86 -36.50 -6.26
C TYR A 586 -6.99 -35.48 -5.12
N VAL A 587 -6.83 -35.97 -3.88
CA VAL A 587 -6.76 -35.16 -2.67
C VAL A 587 -5.39 -35.40 -2.03
N PRO A 588 -4.44 -34.47 -2.14
CA PRO A 588 -3.10 -34.66 -1.60
C PRO A 588 -3.09 -34.53 -0.08
N LEU A 589 -2.53 -35.53 0.57
CA LEU A 589 -2.35 -35.62 2.02
C LEU A 589 -0.85 -35.69 2.29
N ASP A 590 -0.30 -34.67 2.94
CA ASP A 590 1.12 -34.67 3.28
C ASP A 590 1.38 -35.62 4.47
N PRO A 591 2.18 -36.69 4.31
CA PRO A 591 2.44 -37.63 5.39
C PRO A 591 3.13 -37.00 6.60
N THR A 592 3.69 -35.78 6.48
CA THR A 592 4.29 -35.06 7.61
C THR A 592 3.26 -34.28 8.44
N TYR A 593 1.99 -34.22 8.03
CA TYR A 593 0.95 -33.56 8.82
C TYR A 593 0.55 -34.38 10.05
N PRO A 594 0.07 -33.72 11.13
CA PRO A 594 -0.43 -34.43 12.30
C PRO A 594 -1.58 -35.39 11.93
N PRO A 595 -1.64 -36.59 12.55
CA PRO A 595 -2.70 -37.57 12.30
C PRO A 595 -4.11 -37.00 12.35
N GLU A 596 -4.42 -36.15 13.33
CA GLU A 596 -5.75 -35.53 13.47
C GLU A 596 -6.16 -34.72 12.23
N ARG A 597 -5.21 -33.98 11.66
CA ARG A 597 -5.45 -33.17 10.45
C ARG A 597 -5.70 -34.06 9.23
N LEU A 598 -4.92 -35.13 9.09
CA LEU A 598 -5.08 -36.11 8.01
C LEU A 598 -6.43 -36.83 8.09
N ILE A 599 -6.83 -37.23 9.30
CA ILE A 599 -8.13 -37.85 9.56
C ILE A 599 -9.26 -36.87 9.24
N PHE A 600 -9.14 -35.60 9.66
CA PHE A 600 -10.12 -34.56 9.33
C PHE A 600 -10.28 -34.38 7.82
N MET A 601 -9.19 -34.25 7.07
CA MET A 601 -9.25 -34.09 5.61
C MET A 601 -9.93 -35.29 4.92
N MET A 602 -9.64 -36.50 5.38
CA MET A 602 -10.32 -37.71 4.87
C MET A 602 -11.80 -37.75 5.24
N ALA A 603 -12.16 -37.34 6.46
CA ALA A 603 -13.55 -37.26 6.90
C ALA A 603 -14.36 -36.21 6.12
N ASP A 604 -13.76 -35.03 5.89
CA ASP A 604 -14.39 -33.91 5.19
C ASP A 604 -14.58 -34.21 3.70
N THR A 605 -13.61 -34.87 3.04
CA THR A 605 -13.76 -35.29 1.64
C THR A 605 -14.65 -36.51 1.43
N GLN A 606 -14.79 -37.37 2.44
CA GLN A 606 -15.48 -38.66 2.33
C GLN A 606 -14.96 -39.55 1.18
N ALA A 607 -13.67 -39.41 0.85
CA ALA A 607 -13.06 -40.15 -0.26
C ALA A 607 -13.12 -41.67 -0.02
N PRO A 608 -13.68 -42.47 -0.95
CA PRO A 608 -13.86 -43.92 -0.76
C PRO A 608 -12.55 -44.73 -0.85
N VAL A 609 -11.50 -44.14 -1.43
CA VAL A 609 -10.20 -44.80 -1.67
C VAL A 609 -9.08 -43.87 -1.23
N LEU A 610 -8.05 -44.46 -0.60
CA LEU A 610 -6.82 -43.78 -0.22
C LEU A 610 -5.61 -44.57 -0.78
N LEU A 611 -4.86 -43.95 -1.68
CA LEU A 611 -3.54 -44.40 -2.09
C LEU A 611 -2.52 -44.00 -1.02
N THR A 612 -1.70 -44.94 -0.56
CA THR A 612 -0.73 -44.69 0.49
C THR A 612 0.51 -45.57 0.33
N GLN A 613 1.45 -45.47 1.28
CA GLN A 613 2.55 -46.41 1.47
C GLN A 613 2.37 -47.13 2.80
N LYS A 614 3.04 -48.26 3.01
CA LYS A 614 2.91 -49.07 4.23
C LYS A 614 3.17 -48.27 5.51
N LYS A 615 4.16 -47.36 5.48
CA LYS A 615 4.55 -46.52 6.62
C LYS A 615 3.44 -45.54 7.07
N PRO A 616 2.86 -44.69 6.20
CA PRO A 616 1.75 -43.80 6.58
C PRO A 616 0.39 -44.51 6.75
N ALA A 617 0.21 -45.74 6.24
CA ALA A 617 -1.08 -46.45 6.29
C ALA A 617 -1.65 -46.63 7.72
N SER A 618 -0.80 -46.77 8.74
CA SER A 618 -1.23 -46.98 10.13
C SER A 618 -2.04 -45.81 10.69
N VAL A 619 -1.84 -44.59 10.18
CA VAL A 619 -2.59 -43.39 10.60
C VAL A 619 -4.09 -43.56 10.33
N PHE A 620 -4.47 -44.29 9.28
CA PHE A 620 -5.84 -44.39 8.79
C PHE A 620 -6.54 -45.71 9.17
N THR A 621 -5.86 -46.61 9.88
CA THR A 621 -6.40 -47.91 10.30
C THR A 621 -7.11 -47.77 11.65
N ASP A 622 -8.28 -48.42 11.81
CA ASP A 622 -9.05 -48.48 13.06
C ASP A 622 -9.44 -47.12 13.71
N GLN A 623 -9.67 -46.09 12.88
CA GLN A 623 -10.01 -44.75 13.36
C GLN A 623 -11.52 -44.57 13.63
N PRO A 624 -11.96 -44.33 14.89
CA PRO A 624 -13.39 -44.23 15.24
C PRO A 624 -14.08 -42.98 14.66
N HIS A 625 -13.30 -41.96 14.28
CA HIS A 625 -13.81 -40.70 13.73
C HIS A 625 -14.11 -40.75 12.22
N LEU A 626 -13.70 -41.83 11.53
CA LEU A 626 -14.04 -42.05 10.13
C LEU A 626 -15.33 -42.87 10.04
N ASN A 627 -16.48 -42.20 9.88
CA ASN A 627 -17.79 -42.84 9.73
C ASN A 627 -17.82 -43.90 8.62
N ARG A 628 -16.98 -43.73 7.58
CA ARG A 628 -16.72 -44.70 6.52
C ARG A 628 -15.22 -44.72 6.23
N PRO A 629 -14.45 -45.70 6.75
CA PRO A 629 -13.02 -45.76 6.49
C PRO A 629 -12.75 -45.99 4.99
N PRO A 630 -11.76 -45.30 4.40
CA PRO A 630 -11.42 -45.47 3.00
C PRO A 630 -10.84 -46.86 2.76
N ARG A 631 -10.98 -47.38 1.53
CA ARG A 631 -10.20 -48.55 1.12
C ARG A 631 -8.75 -48.13 0.92
N LEU A 632 -7.87 -48.63 1.79
CA LEU A 632 -6.43 -48.41 1.69
C LEU A 632 -5.83 -49.25 0.54
N ILE A 633 -5.00 -48.61 -0.28
CA ILE A 633 -4.21 -49.25 -1.34
C ILE A 633 -2.76 -48.78 -1.14
N CYS A 634 -1.88 -49.69 -0.75
CA CYS A 634 -0.47 -49.40 -0.51
C CYS A 634 0.33 -49.59 -1.80
N LEU A 635 0.86 -48.53 -2.39
CA LEU A 635 1.55 -48.57 -3.68
C LEU A 635 2.85 -49.38 -3.64
N ASP A 636 3.47 -49.50 -2.46
CA ASP A 636 4.71 -50.23 -2.19
C ASP A 636 4.50 -51.72 -1.89
N SER A 637 3.29 -52.16 -1.48
CA SER A 637 3.01 -53.57 -1.16
C SER A 637 1.94 -54.22 -2.05
N ASP A 638 0.99 -53.46 -2.60
CA ASP A 638 -0.09 -53.98 -3.44
C ASP A 638 0.30 -54.02 -4.93
N TRP A 639 1.52 -53.58 -5.29
CA TRP A 639 1.94 -53.41 -6.67
C TRP A 639 1.85 -54.69 -7.50
N GLU A 640 2.15 -55.86 -6.93
CA GLU A 640 2.02 -57.15 -7.62
C GLU A 640 0.60 -57.42 -8.12
N ASN A 641 -0.42 -56.98 -7.39
CA ASN A 641 -1.82 -57.11 -7.80
C ASN A 641 -2.22 -56.04 -8.82
N ILE A 642 -1.68 -54.83 -8.69
CA ILE A 642 -1.90 -53.73 -9.62
C ILE A 642 -1.31 -54.07 -10.99
N ALA A 643 -0.07 -54.56 -11.03
CA ALA A 643 0.67 -54.89 -12.25
C ALA A 643 0.05 -56.02 -13.10
N ARG A 644 -0.91 -56.79 -12.55
CA ARG A 644 -1.69 -57.81 -13.30
C ARG A 644 -2.80 -57.21 -14.17
N HIS A 645 -3.09 -55.93 -14.03
CA HIS A 645 -4.10 -55.25 -14.84
C HIS A 645 -3.53 -54.87 -16.21
N THR A 646 -4.42 -54.60 -17.17
CA THR A 646 -4.01 -54.21 -18.52
C THR A 646 -3.22 -52.90 -18.50
N ASP A 647 -2.26 -52.79 -19.41
CA ASP A 647 -1.45 -51.60 -19.62
C ASP A 647 -2.01 -50.65 -20.69
N GLN A 648 -3.15 -51.00 -21.30
CA GLN A 648 -3.84 -50.16 -22.27
C GLN A 648 -4.44 -48.91 -21.61
N ASN A 649 -4.47 -47.79 -22.33
CA ASN A 649 -5.07 -46.54 -21.85
C ASN A 649 -6.52 -46.81 -21.39
N SER A 650 -6.87 -46.35 -20.18
CA SER A 650 -8.19 -46.53 -19.62
C SER A 650 -9.18 -45.55 -20.25
N VAL A 651 -10.35 -46.04 -20.65
CA VAL A 651 -11.44 -45.18 -21.11
C VAL A 651 -12.21 -44.66 -19.90
N SER A 652 -12.25 -43.35 -19.72
CA SER A 652 -13.05 -42.67 -18.69
C SER A 652 -14.13 -41.80 -19.36
N ARG A 653 -15.21 -41.47 -18.62
CA ARG A 653 -16.25 -40.52 -19.07
C ARG A 653 -16.00 -39.09 -18.57
N VAL A 654 -14.76 -38.78 -18.20
CA VAL A 654 -14.38 -37.47 -17.65
C VAL A 654 -14.43 -36.40 -18.73
N THR A 655 -14.92 -35.23 -18.35
CA THR A 655 -14.95 -34.01 -19.17
C THR A 655 -14.14 -32.90 -18.50
N GLY A 656 -13.93 -31.80 -19.21
CA GLY A 656 -13.24 -30.63 -18.66
C GLY A 656 -13.88 -30.04 -17.39
N ASP A 657 -15.18 -30.25 -17.18
CA ASP A 657 -15.90 -29.70 -16.04
C ASP A 657 -15.73 -30.52 -14.76
N ASN A 658 -15.24 -31.75 -14.88
CA ASN A 658 -14.96 -32.61 -13.74
C ASN A 658 -13.73 -32.13 -12.97
N LEU A 659 -13.71 -32.48 -11.68
CA LEU A 659 -12.60 -32.15 -10.79
C LEU A 659 -11.32 -32.85 -11.24
N VAL A 660 -10.19 -32.14 -11.13
CA VAL A 660 -8.85 -32.69 -11.27
C VAL A 660 -8.20 -32.90 -9.90
N TYR A 661 -8.44 -31.98 -8.96
CA TYR A 661 -7.97 -32.10 -7.58
C TYR A 661 -8.84 -31.33 -6.59
N VAL A 662 -8.68 -31.68 -5.31
CA VAL A 662 -9.12 -30.88 -4.16
C VAL A 662 -7.93 -30.65 -3.23
N ILE A 663 -7.48 -29.41 -3.11
CA ILE A 663 -6.33 -29.04 -2.26
C ILE A 663 -6.84 -28.26 -1.04
N TYR A 664 -6.41 -28.68 0.15
CA TYR A 664 -6.81 -28.05 1.41
C TYR A 664 -5.94 -26.83 1.71
N THR A 665 -6.61 -25.76 2.15
CA THR A 665 -6.00 -24.53 2.65
C THR A 665 -6.45 -24.27 4.09
N SER A 666 -5.72 -23.42 4.83
CA SER A 666 -6.12 -22.96 6.17
C SER A 666 -7.48 -22.22 6.11
N GLY A 667 -8.32 -22.37 7.14
CA GLY A 667 -9.66 -21.77 7.18
C GLY A 667 -9.83 -20.77 8.31
N SER A 668 -10.46 -19.62 8.02
CA SER A 668 -10.69 -18.54 9.00
C SER A 668 -11.58 -18.94 10.18
N THR A 669 -12.38 -20.00 10.04
CA THR A 669 -13.21 -20.60 11.11
C THR A 669 -12.45 -21.60 11.97
N GLY A 670 -11.16 -21.82 11.70
CA GLY A 670 -10.30 -22.77 12.40
C GLY A 670 -10.34 -24.21 11.91
N GLN A 671 -11.01 -24.48 10.78
CA GLN A 671 -10.96 -25.78 10.11
C GLN A 671 -10.44 -25.64 8.67
N PRO A 672 -9.56 -26.53 8.20
CA PRO A 672 -9.09 -26.54 6.82
C PRO A 672 -10.24 -26.65 5.81
N LYS A 673 -10.09 -26.01 4.64
CA LYS A 673 -11.09 -25.98 3.56
C LYS A 673 -10.51 -26.50 2.25
N GLY A 674 -11.18 -27.45 1.61
CA GLY A 674 -10.76 -28.03 0.32
C GLY A 674 -11.21 -27.21 -0.88
N ALA A 675 -10.29 -26.61 -1.63
CA ALA A 675 -10.57 -25.88 -2.86
C ALA A 675 -10.67 -26.84 -4.06
N MET A 676 -11.83 -26.87 -4.72
CA MET A 676 -12.14 -27.80 -5.79
C MET A 676 -11.83 -27.19 -7.17
N ASN A 677 -10.87 -27.75 -7.90
CA ASN A 677 -10.47 -27.26 -9.23
C ASN A 677 -10.76 -28.29 -10.33
N THR A 678 -11.07 -27.80 -11.54
CA THR A 678 -11.50 -28.63 -12.67
C THR A 678 -10.40 -28.87 -13.70
N HIS A 679 -10.56 -29.89 -14.53
CA HIS A 679 -9.65 -30.16 -15.65
C HIS A 679 -9.54 -28.97 -16.61
N ALA A 680 -10.65 -28.29 -16.93
CA ALA A 680 -10.66 -27.15 -17.85
C ALA A 680 -9.84 -25.98 -17.30
N ALA A 681 -9.95 -25.70 -16.00
CA ALA A 681 -9.25 -24.60 -15.34
C ALA A 681 -7.73 -24.83 -15.34
N ILE A 682 -7.29 -26.03 -14.93
CA ILE A 682 -5.87 -26.39 -14.94
C ILE A 682 -5.32 -26.50 -16.36
N ARG A 683 -6.08 -27.06 -17.30
CA ARG A 683 -5.66 -27.09 -18.71
C ARG A 683 -5.42 -25.68 -19.24
N ASN A 684 -6.32 -24.72 -18.99
CA ASN A 684 -6.13 -23.33 -19.40
C ASN A 684 -4.81 -22.76 -18.84
N ARG A 685 -4.55 -22.98 -17.56
CA ARG A 685 -3.33 -22.54 -16.87
C ARG A 685 -2.05 -23.14 -17.49
N LEU A 686 -2.07 -24.43 -17.83
CA LEU A 686 -0.91 -25.13 -18.40
C LEU A 686 -0.68 -24.78 -19.89
N LEU A 687 -1.74 -24.60 -20.67
CA LEU A 687 -1.63 -24.18 -22.06
C LEU A 687 -1.11 -22.75 -22.18
N TRP A 688 -1.60 -21.84 -21.33
CA TRP A 688 -1.03 -20.50 -21.22
C TRP A 688 0.47 -20.57 -20.87
N MET A 689 0.83 -21.39 -19.88
CA MET A 689 2.23 -21.56 -19.44
C MET A 689 3.12 -22.05 -20.58
N GLN A 690 2.61 -23.00 -21.37
CA GLN A 690 3.32 -23.49 -22.54
C GLN A 690 3.48 -22.42 -23.61
N GLN A 691 2.46 -21.61 -23.87
CA GLN A 691 2.55 -20.51 -24.84
C GLN A 691 3.51 -19.41 -24.37
N ALA A 692 3.52 -19.10 -23.07
CA ALA A 692 4.36 -18.05 -22.49
C ALA A 692 5.83 -18.44 -22.42
N TYR A 693 6.12 -19.70 -22.07
CA TYR A 693 7.48 -20.13 -21.75
C TYR A 693 8.08 -21.14 -22.73
N CYS A 694 7.29 -21.79 -23.58
CA CYS A 694 7.75 -22.70 -24.63
C CYS A 694 8.66 -23.83 -24.14
N LEU A 695 8.14 -24.70 -23.26
CA LEU A 695 8.86 -25.89 -22.81
C LEU A 695 9.12 -26.86 -23.99
N THR A 696 10.30 -27.48 -24.01
CA THR A 696 10.73 -28.46 -25.03
C THR A 696 11.21 -29.76 -24.40
N GLU A 697 11.44 -30.79 -25.21
CA GLU A 697 12.02 -32.07 -24.77
C GLU A 697 13.43 -31.97 -24.15
N THR A 698 14.13 -30.85 -24.39
CA THR A 698 15.44 -30.58 -23.78
C THR A 698 15.34 -30.01 -22.37
N ASP A 699 14.15 -29.60 -21.94
CA ASP A 699 13.95 -29.00 -20.63
C ASP A 699 13.79 -30.04 -19.53
N ARG A 700 14.20 -29.64 -18.32
CA ARG A 700 14.13 -30.46 -17.12
C ARG A 700 13.54 -29.61 -16.01
N VAL A 701 12.35 -29.99 -15.55
CA VAL A 701 11.58 -29.28 -14.52
C VAL A 701 11.77 -30.00 -13.19
N MET A 702 12.14 -29.27 -12.14
CA MET A 702 12.27 -29.87 -10.81
C MET A 702 10.93 -29.91 -10.08
N GLN A 703 10.50 -31.11 -9.68
CA GLN A 703 9.44 -31.30 -8.69
C GLN A 703 10.04 -31.16 -7.30
N LYS A 704 9.79 -30.03 -6.64
CA LYS A 704 10.27 -29.80 -5.26
C LYS A 704 9.23 -29.18 -4.35
N THR A 705 8.15 -28.64 -4.89
CA THR A 705 7.10 -28.04 -4.07
C THR A 705 6.29 -29.18 -3.44
N PRO A 706 5.98 -29.16 -2.12
CA PRO A 706 5.13 -30.19 -1.53
C PRO A 706 3.79 -30.26 -2.28
N PHE A 707 3.31 -31.47 -2.57
CA PHE A 707 2.14 -31.67 -3.41
C PHE A 707 0.79 -31.32 -2.78
N SER A 708 0.81 -31.01 -1.48
CA SER A 708 -0.27 -30.38 -0.75
C SER A 708 -0.44 -28.89 -1.11
N PHE A 709 0.47 -28.32 -1.92
CA PHE A 709 0.36 -26.98 -2.50
C PHE A 709 0.05 -27.07 -4.00
N ASP A 710 -0.84 -26.21 -4.44
CA ASP A 710 -1.29 -26.09 -5.83
C ASP A 710 -0.19 -25.74 -6.84
N VAL A 711 0.87 -25.05 -6.41
CA VAL A 711 2.03 -24.79 -7.28
C VAL A 711 2.68 -26.08 -7.78
N SER A 712 2.65 -27.16 -6.99
CA SER A 712 3.16 -28.47 -7.44
C SER A 712 2.41 -29.02 -8.66
N VAL A 713 1.17 -28.59 -8.91
CA VAL A 713 0.32 -29.08 -10.01
C VAL A 713 1.03 -28.87 -11.34
N TRP A 714 1.56 -27.67 -11.61
CA TRP A 714 2.26 -27.46 -12.87
C TRP A 714 3.63 -28.14 -12.89
N GLU A 715 4.30 -28.32 -11.74
CA GLU A 715 5.53 -29.12 -11.68
C GLU A 715 5.27 -30.56 -12.16
N PHE A 716 4.18 -31.19 -11.69
CA PHE A 716 3.83 -32.56 -12.09
C PHE A 716 3.38 -32.66 -13.54
N PHE A 717 2.50 -31.76 -13.99
CA PHE A 717 1.83 -31.96 -15.28
C PHE A 717 2.51 -31.24 -16.43
N TRP A 718 2.93 -29.98 -16.28
CA TRP A 718 3.46 -29.18 -17.40
C TRP A 718 4.59 -29.86 -18.20
N PRO A 719 5.66 -30.40 -17.58
CA PRO A 719 6.72 -31.07 -18.34
C PRO A 719 6.22 -32.30 -19.10
N LEU A 720 5.40 -33.10 -18.43
CA LEU A 720 4.91 -34.37 -18.96
C LEU A 720 3.87 -34.20 -20.08
N LEU A 721 3.24 -33.03 -20.20
CA LEU A 721 2.39 -32.70 -21.35
C LEU A 721 3.17 -32.27 -22.60
N ASN A 722 4.46 -31.94 -22.48
CA ASN A 722 5.25 -31.28 -23.53
C ASN A 722 6.57 -32.01 -23.88
N GLY A 723 6.78 -33.24 -23.40
CA GLY A 723 7.94 -34.07 -23.75
C GLY A 723 9.19 -33.84 -22.90
N ALA A 724 9.13 -32.95 -21.89
CA ALA A 724 10.24 -32.65 -21.00
C ALA A 724 10.34 -33.62 -19.82
N CYS A 725 11.52 -33.63 -19.18
CA CYS A 725 11.77 -34.48 -18.04
C CYS A 725 11.35 -33.81 -16.71
N LEU A 726 10.66 -34.57 -15.86
CA LEU A 726 10.40 -34.23 -14.46
C LEU A 726 11.51 -34.79 -13.57
N VAL A 727 12.21 -33.94 -12.82
CA VAL A 727 13.24 -34.35 -11.86
C VAL A 727 12.66 -34.22 -10.46
N VAL A 728 12.39 -35.36 -9.80
CA VAL A 728 11.78 -35.40 -8.47
C VAL A 728 12.85 -35.24 -7.39
N ALA A 729 12.74 -34.21 -6.56
CA ALA A 729 13.63 -34.01 -5.44
C ALA A 729 13.34 -35.00 -4.30
N GLN A 730 14.38 -35.43 -3.58
CA GLN A 730 14.24 -36.29 -2.41
C GLN A 730 13.31 -35.68 -1.34
N PRO A 731 12.64 -36.49 -0.51
CA PRO A 731 11.91 -36.01 0.66
C PRO A 731 12.76 -35.03 1.47
N GLU A 732 12.15 -33.93 1.95
CA GLU A 732 12.84 -32.83 2.67
C GLU A 732 13.92 -32.05 1.88
N GLY A 733 14.37 -32.51 0.70
CA GLY A 733 15.42 -31.85 -0.08
C GLY A 733 15.06 -30.44 -0.56
N HIS A 734 13.77 -30.10 -0.60
CA HIS A 734 13.30 -28.76 -0.95
C HIS A 734 13.68 -27.67 0.07
N LYS A 735 14.12 -28.05 1.28
CA LYS A 735 14.57 -27.14 2.33
C LYS A 735 16.10 -26.93 2.30
N ASP A 736 16.86 -27.77 1.60
CA ASP A 736 18.33 -27.73 1.56
C ASP A 736 18.82 -27.07 0.25
N SER A 737 19.27 -25.82 0.34
CA SER A 737 19.76 -25.05 -0.81
C SER A 737 21.00 -25.66 -1.46
N ALA A 738 21.93 -26.22 -0.69
CA ALA A 738 23.13 -26.87 -1.22
C ALA A 738 22.79 -28.14 -2.00
N TYR A 739 21.85 -28.94 -1.49
CA TYR A 739 21.27 -30.08 -2.23
C TYR A 739 20.64 -29.61 -3.54
N LEU A 740 19.84 -28.54 -3.51
CA LEU A 740 19.20 -28.01 -4.71
C LEU A 740 20.22 -27.53 -5.76
N VAL A 741 21.27 -26.82 -5.36
CA VAL A 741 22.37 -26.39 -6.25
C VAL A 741 23.04 -27.62 -6.88
N ARG A 742 23.37 -28.63 -6.08
CA ARG A 742 23.97 -29.87 -6.58
C ARG A 742 23.06 -30.58 -7.60
N LEU A 743 21.79 -30.73 -7.26
CA LEU A 743 20.81 -31.40 -8.12
C LEU A 743 20.61 -30.63 -9.44
N VAL A 744 20.61 -29.29 -9.41
CA VAL A 744 20.53 -28.48 -10.63
C VAL A 744 21.68 -28.77 -11.57
N ILE A 745 22.89 -28.87 -11.04
CA ILE A 745 24.11 -29.13 -11.81
C ILE A 745 24.12 -30.57 -12.34
N GLU A 746 23.89 -31.55 -11.48
CA GLU A 746 23.92 -32.98 -11.83
C GLU A 746 22.83 -33.36 -12.83
N GLN A 747 21.63 -32.81 -12.66
CA GLN A 747 20.46 -33.15 -13.47
C GLN A 747 20.16 -32.09 -14.53
N ASN A 748 21.05 -31.13 -14.80
CA ASN A 748 20.87 -30.06 -15.79
C ASN A 748 19.47 -29.42 -15.75
N VAL A 749 18.99 -29.11 -14.54
CA VAL A 749 17.65 -28.56 -14.35
C VAL A 749 17.56 -27.21 -15.06
N THR A 750 16.49 -27.01 -15.84
CA THR A 750 16.29 -25.78 -16.63
C THR A 750 15.21 -24.88 -16.04
N THR A 751 14.29 -25.44 -15.24
CA THR A 751 13.16 -24.69 -14.69
C THR A 751 12.85 -25.07 -13.25
N MET A 752 12.70 -24.06 -12.39
CA MET A 752 12.40 -24.22 -10.97
C MET A 752 11.37 -23.20 -10.49
N HIS A 753 10.58 -23.60 -9.51
CA HIS A 753 9.74 -22.71 -8.71
C HIS A 753 10.46 -22.28 -7.43
N PHE A 754 10.22 -21.07 -6.90
CA PHE A 754 10.56 -20.70 -5.53
C PHE A 754 9.51 -19.81 -4.89
N VAL A 755 9.26 -20.00 -3.60
CA VAL A 755 8.68 -18.93 -2.78
C VAL A 755 9.79 -17.91 -2.46
N PRO A 756 9.51 -16.59 -2.39
CA PRO A 756 10.57 -15.57 -2.26
C PRO A 756 11.58 -15.81 -1.12
N PRO A 757 11.18 -16.22 0.10
CA PRO A 757 12.17 -16.49 1.16
C PRO A 757 13.13 -17.65 0.84
N MET A 758 12.66 -18.67 0.13
CA MET A 758 13.52 -19.78 -0.30
C MET A 758 14.43 -19.37 -1.47
N LEU A 759 13.95 -18.47 -2.35
CA LEU A 759 14.81 -17.90 -3.40
C LEU A 759 15.98 -17.12 -2.78
N GLN A 760 15.73 -16.36 -1.72
CA GLN A 760 16.79 -15.62 -1.03
C GLN A 760 17.92 -16.54 -0.56
N VAL A 761 17.60 -17.61 0.16
CA VAL A 761 18.61 -18.56 0.62
C VAL A 761 19.28 -19.29 -0.54
N PHE A 762 18.53 -19.64 -1.59
CA PHE A 762 19.12 -20.27 -2.76
C PHE A 762 20.14 -19.38 -3.49
N VAL A 763 19.85 -18.07 -3.66
CA VAL A 763 20.75 -17.12 -4.34
C VAL A 763 22.01 -16.83 -3.51
N GLU A 764 21.92 -16.94 -2.19
CA GLU A 764 23.03 -16.77 -1.26
C GLU A 764 23.92 -18.03 -1.15
N GLU A 765 23.44 -19.19 -1.59
CA GLU A 765 24.16 -20.47 -1.51
C GLU A 765 25.46 -20.48 -2.31
N GLN A 766 26.47 -21.18 -1.82
CA GLN A 766 27.75 -21.30 -2.50
C GLN A 766 27.65 -22.11 -3.79
N GLY A 767 28.30 -21.64 -4.85
CA GLY A 767 28.33 -22.31 -6.13
C GLY A 767 27.03 -22.21 -6.94
N VAL A 768 26.04 -21.42 -6.51
CA VAL A 768 24.80 -21.16 -7.27
C VAL A 768 25.09 -20.54 -8.64
N ASP A 769 26.19 -19.80 -8.78
CA ASP A 769 26.68 -19.23 -10.03
C ASP A 769 27.05 -20.31 -11.07
N ARG A 770 27.26 -21.56 -10.64
CA ARG A 770 27.48 -22.73 -11.51
C ARG A 770 26.20 -23.34 -12.07
N CYS A 771 25.02 -22.92 -11.60
CA CYS A 771 23.72 -23.36 -12.10
C CYS A 771 23.39 -22.79 -13.50
N LYS A 772 24.28 -22.98 -14.48
CA LYS A 772 24.18 -22.41 -15.84
C LYS A 772 23.06 -23.02 -16.69
N SER A 773 22.57 -24.21 -16.32
CA SER A 773 21.46 -24.87 -17.01
C SER A 773 20.11 -24.20 -16.74
N LEU A 774 19.97 -23.44 -15.64
CA LEU A 774 18.73 -22.76 -15.30
C LEU A 774 18.43 -21.69 -16.35
N LYS A 775 17.30 -21.89 -17.05
CA LYS A 775 16.76 -20.94 -18.02
C LYS A 775 15.72 -20.04 -17.35
N ARG A 776 14.87 -20.63 -16.51
CA ARG A 776 13.69 -19.95 -15.94
C ARG A 776 13.53 -20.26 -14.45
N VAL A 777 13.33 -19.21 -13.67
CA VAL A 777 12.94 -19.30 -12.27
C VAL A 777 11.60 -18.59 -12.09
N ILE A 778 10.64 -19.32 -11.55
CA ILE A 778 9.29 -18.84 -11.30
C ILE A 778 9.14 -18.60 -9.81
N CYS A 779 8.67 -17.43 -9.42
CA CYS A 779 8.35 -17.08 -8.05
C CYS A 779 6.88 -16.79 -7.87
N SER A 780 6.26 -17.44 -6.88
CA SER A 780 4.90 -17.12 -6.45
C SER A 780 4.69 -17.48 -4.98
N GLY A 781 3.50 -17.20 -4.46
CA GLY A 781 3.14 -17.50 -3.08
C GLY A 781 3.40 -16.36 -2.09
N GLU A 782 4.28 -15.39 -2.36
CA GLU A 782 4.43 -14.15 -1.57
C GLU A 782 4.81 -12.96 -2.45
N ALA A 783 4.77 -11.75 -1.89
CA ALA A 783 5.31 -10.57 -2.55
C ALA A 783 6.82 -10.75 -2.78
N LEU A 784 7.28 -10.62 -4.02
CA LEU A 784 8.69 -10.72 -4.39
C LEU A 784 9.40 -9.37 -4.10
N PRO A 785 10.39 -9.33 -3.18
CA PRO A 785 11.10 -8.09 -2.89
C PRO A 785 11.95 -7.64 -4.07
N PHE A 786 11.97 -6.32 -4.34
CA PHE A 786 12.75 -5.74 -5.41
C PHE A 786 14.26 -5.99 -5.25
N ASP A 787 14.79 -5.86 -4.04
CA ASP A 787 16.20 -6.13 -3.74
C ASP A 787 16.57 -7.60 -3.99
N LEU A 788 15.64 -8.53 -3.75
CA LEU A 788 15.86 -9.95 -4.02
C LEU A 788 15.95 -10.22 -5.54
N GLN A 789 15.09 -9.58 -6.33
CA GLN A 789 15.19 -9.61 -7.80
C GLN A 789 16.57 -9.10 -8.27
N GLN A 790 17.06 -8.00 -7.70
CA GLN A 790 18.38 -7.47 -8.07
C GLN A 790 19.51 -8.44 -7.73
N ARG A 791 19.49 -9.04 -6.52
CA ARG A 791 20.47 -10.06 -6.11
C ARG A 791 20.42 -11.29 -7.02
N PHE A 792 19.22 -11.72 -7.43
CA PHE A 792 19.05 -12.82 -8.37
C PHE A 792 19.77 -12.55 -9.70
N PHE A 793 19.50 -11.41 -10.35
CA PHE A 793 20.12 -11.08 -11.64
C PHE A 793 21.63 -10.80 -11.57
N ALA A 794 22.15 -10.44 -10.39
CA ALA A 794 23.58 -10.29 -10.16
C ALA A 794 24.31 -11.64 -10.11
N ARG A 795 23.62 -12.72 -9.70
CA ARG A 795 24.22 -14.04 -9.46
C ARG A 795 23.90 -15.06 -10.55
N LEU A 796 22.73 -14.95 -11.16
CA LEU A 796 22.19 -15.90 -12.13
C LEU A 796 21.88 -15.24 -13.48
N GLY A 797 22.11 -16.00 -14.55
CA GLY A 797 21.78 -15.61 -15.93
C GLY A 797 20.38 -16.02 -16.38
N ALA A 798 19.60 -16.65 -15.49
CA ALA A 798 18.25 -17.14 -15.78
C ALA A 798 17.22 -16.00 -15.81
N GLU A 799 16.08 -16.27 -16.43
CA GLU A 799 14.90 -15.40 -16.34
C GLU A 799 14.22 -15.56 -14.97
N LEU A 800 13.65 -14.47 -14.45
CA LEU A 800 12.84 -14.47 -13.23
C LEU A 800 11.41 -14.04 -13.57
N HIS A 801 10.43 -14.81 -13.15
CA HIS A 801 9.02 -14.56 -13.42
C HIS A 801 8.26 -14.50 -12.09
N ASN A 802 7.56 -13.40 -11.82
CA ASN A 802 6.70 -13.26 -10.66
C ASN A 802 5.27 -13.63 -11.04
N LEU A 803 4.71 -14.66 -10.44
CA LEU A 803 3.34 -15.11 -10.63
C LEU A 803 2.53 -14.90 -9.36
N TYR A 804 1.23 -14.73 -9.54
CA TYR A 804 0.31 -14.58 -8.43
C TYR A 804 -0.99 -15.32 -8.73
N GLY A 805 -1.45 -16.09 -7.76
CA GLY A 805 -2.84 -16.51 -7.67
C GLY A 805 -3.17 -17.23 -6.36
N PRO A 806 -4.46 -17.30 -6.02
CA PRO A 806 -4.96 -18.13 -4.95
C PRO A 806 -5.33 -19.53 -5.46
N THR A 807 -5.37 -20.50 -4.54
CA THR A 807 -5.75 -21.91 -4.82
C THR A 807 -7.16 -22.05 -5.39
N GLU A 808 -8.04 -21.13 -5.03
CA GLU A 808 -9.41 -21.03 -5.53
C GLU A 808 -9.53 -20.59 -6.99
N ALA A 809 -8.40 -20.23 -7.64
CA ALA A 809 -8.36 -19.78 -9.02
C ALA A 809 -7.26 -20.46 -9.86
N SER A 810 -7.02 -21.76 -9.63
CA SER A 810 -6.13 -22.59 -10.45
C SER A 810 -4.66 -22.12 -10.49
N VAL A 811 -4.03 -22.10 -9.31
CA VAL A 811 -2.60 -21.85 -9.09
C VAL A 811 -2.19 -20.37 -9.27
N ASP A 812 -2.05 -19.89 -10.50
CA ASP A 812 -1.66 -18.51 -10.78
C ASP A 812 -2.57 -17.90 -11.84
N VAL A 813 -2.94 -16.63 -11.65
CA VAL A 813 -3.89 -15.88 -12.46
C VAL A 813 -3.30 -14.63 -13.11
N THR A 814 -2.18 -14.13 -12.59
CA THR A 814 -1.42 -13.03 -13.20
C THR A 814 0.06 -13.37 -13.30
N PHE A 815 0.76 -12.67 -14.21
CA PHE A 815 2.19 -12.85 -14.41
C PHE A 815 2.92 -11.54 -14.69
N TRP A 816 4.17 -11.47 -14.22
CA TRP A 816 5.12 -10.41 -14.49
C TRP A 816 6.50 -10.98 -14.84
N PRO A 817 7.01 -10.77 -16.07
CA PRO A 817 8.40 -11.09 -16.40
C PRO A 817 9.32 -10.04 -15.76
N CYS A 818 10.10 -10.43 -14.75
CA CYS A 818 10.95 -9.50 -14.04
C CYS A 818 12.06 -8.97 -14.95
N GLN A 819 12.29 -7.66 -14.90
CA GLN A 819 13.28 -6.98 -15.73
C GLN A 819 14.49 -6.57 -14.89
N ARG A 820 15.69 -6.61 -15.47
CA ARG A 820 16.92 -6.13 -14.80
C ARG A 820 16.81 -4.66 -14.43
N GLU A 821 16.30 -3.86 -15.36
CA GLU A 821 15.97 -2.46 -15.17
C GLU A 821 14.44 -2.37 -15.05
N CYS A 822 13.96 -2.09 -13.84
CA CYS A 822 12.53 -1.88 -13.59
C CYS A 822 12.28 -0.38 -13.41
N GLN A 823 11.23 0.13 -14.02
CA GLN A 823 10.80 1.53 -13.83
C GLN A 823 10.31 1.80 -12.40
N TRP A 824 9.93 0.75 -11.66
CA TRP A 824 9.44 0.83 -10.28
C TRP A 824 10.43 0.22 -9.30
N ARG A 825 10.37 0.66 -8.03
CA ARG A 825 11.15 0.11 -6.90
C ARG A 825 10.44 -1.02 -6.15
N PHE A 826 9.51 -1.69 -6.81
CA PHE A 826 8.78 -2.86 -6.34
C PHE A 826 8.57 -3.83 -7.50
N VAL A 827 8.17 -5.07 -7.21
CA VAL A 827 7.86 -6.07 -8.24
C VAL A 827 6.33 -6.23 -8.36
N PRO A 828 5.72 -5.84 -9.49
CA PRO A 828 4.29 -6.05 -9.73
C PRO A 828 3.92 -7.54 -9.79
N ILE A 829 2.63 -7.84 -9.60
CA ILE A 829 2.06 -9.15 -9.94
C ILE A 829 1.63 -9.22 -11.42
N GLY A 830 1.73 -8.10 -12.14
CA GLY A 830 1.63 -8.00 -13.58
C GLY A 830 0.20 -7.99 -14.10
N ARG A 831 -0.07 -8.74 -15.19
CA ARG A 831 -1.36 -8.76 -15.91
C ARG A 831 -2.01 -10.13 -15.89
N PRO A 832 -3.34 -10.22 -16.08
CA PRO A 832 -4.04 -11.50 -16.16
C PRO A 832 -3.50 -12.42 -17.25
N ILE A 833 -3.48 -13.72 -16.96
CA ILE A 833 -3.19 -14.77 -17.95
C ILE A 833 -4.39 -15.01 -18.88
N ALA A 834 -4.21 -15.88 -19.88
CA ALA A 834 -5.26 -16.22 -20.84
C ALA A 834 -6.55 -16.69 -20.16
N ASN A 835 -7.69 -16.19 -20.64
CA ASN A 835 -9.04 -16.49 -20.18
C ASN A 835 -9.32 -16.18 -18.70
N ILE A 836 -8.54 -15.27 -18.10
CA ILE A 836 -8.72 -14.77 -16.74
C ILE A 836 -8.96 -13.26 -16.77
N ARG A 837 -9.80 -12.78 -15.86
CA ARG A 837 -10.08 -11.36 -15.67
C ARG A 837 -9.80 -10.97 -14.23
N ILE A 838 -9.24 -9.78 -14.04
CA ILE A 838 -8.97 -9.20 -12.74
C ILE A 838 -9.70 -7.86 -12.63
N TYR A 839 -10.43 -7.68 -11.54
CA TYR A 839 -11.10 -6.44 -11.22
C TYR A 839 -10.65 -5.95 -9.85
N LEU A 840 -10.33 -4.67 -9.75
CA LEU A 840 -10.03 -4.03 -8.47
C LEU A 840 -11.24 -3.21 -8.08
N LEU A 841 -11.90 -3.63 -7.00
CA LEU A 841 -13.21 -3.12 -6.62
C LEU A 841 -13.19 -2.53 -5.20
N ASP A 842 -14.02 -1.52 -4.96
CA ASP A 842 -14.29 -1.05 -3.60
C ASP A 842 -15.26 -2.00 -2.86
N ARG A 843 -15.55 -1.67 -1.59
CA ARG A 843 -16.47 -2.44 -0.74
C ARG A 843 -17.91 -2.52 -1.28
N HIS A 844 -18.28 -1.69 -2.25
CA HIS A 844 -19.59 -1.66 -2.90
C HIS A 844 -19.55 -2.29 -4.31
N LEU A 845 -18.49 -3.04 -4.62
CA LEU A 845 -18.24 -3.67 -5.91
C LEU A 845 -18.18 -2.67 -7.08
N GLN A 846 -17.77 -1.43 -6.83
CA GLN A 846 -17.51 -0.45 -7.90
C GLN A 846 -16.03 -0.51 -8.31
N PRO A 847 -15.71 -0.35 -9.62
CA PRO A 847 -14.33 -0.30 -10.07
C PRO A 847 -13.61 0.93 -9.49
N VAL A 848 -12.41 0.72 -8.95
CA VAL A 848 -11.59 1.82 -8.43
C VAL A 848 -10.73 2.45 -9.54
N PRO A 849 -10.39 3.75 -9.44
CA PRO A 849 -9.48 4.39 -10.38
C PRO A 849 -8.06 3.81 -10.38
N VAL A 850 -7.31 4.07 -11.45
CA VAL A 850 -5.86 3.78 -11.51
C VAL A 850 -5.13 4.50 -10.37
N GLY A 851 -4.25 3.78 -9.68
CA GLY A 851 -3.51 4.22 -8.49
C GLY A 851 -4.26 4.05 -7.17
N VAL A 852 -5.58 3.85 -7.18
CA VAL A 852 -6.40 3.70 -5.97
C VAL A 852 -6.42 2.22 -5.53
N PRO A 853 -6.16 1.92 -4.25
CA PRO A 853 -6.29 0.55 -3.72
C PRO A 853 -7.73 0.02 -3.80
N GLY A 854 -7.89 -1.21 -4.26
CA GLY A 854 -9.16 -1.96 -4.29
C GLY A 854 -8.97 -3.43 -3.96
N GLU A 855 -10.04 -4.11 -3.53
CA GLU A 855 -10.08 -5.55 -3.33
C GLU A 855 -9.97 -6.25 -4.70
N LEU A 856 -9.00 -7.16 -4.82
CA LEU A 856 -8.77 -7.92 -6.03
C LEU A 856 -9.82 -9.04 -6.18
N HIS A 857 -10.52 -9.03 -7.31
CA HIS A 857 -11.52 -10.01 -7.69
C HIS A 857 -11.09 -10.73 -8.97
N ILE A 858 -11.30 -12.04 -9.02
CA ILE A 858 -10.88 -12.89 -10.15
C ILE A 858 -12.11 -13.44 -10.85
N GLY A 859 -12.14 -13.37 -12.18
CA GLY A 859 -13.14 -14.01 -13.03
C GLY A 859 -12.51 -14.86 -14.13
N GLY A 860 -13.31 -15.69 -14.79
CA GLY A 860 -12.89 -16.49 -15.94
C GLY A 860 -12.72 -17.98 -15.64
N VAL A 861 -12.14 -18.71 -16.60
CA VAL A 861 -12.14 -20.19 -16.61
C VAL A 861 -11.29 -20.82 -15.49
N GLY A 862 -10.37 -20.05 -14.89
CA GLY A 862 -9.50 -20.52 -13.81
C GLY A 862 -10.21 -20.67 -12.46
N LEU A 863 -11.45 -20.17 -12.32
CA LEU A 863 -12.16 -20.25 -11.06
C LEU A 863 -12.47 -21.71 -10.67
N GLY A 864 -12.14 -22.03 -9.43
CA GLY A 864 -12.55 -23.27 -8.80
C GLY A 864 -14.08 -23.40 -8.74
N ARG A 865 -14.55 -24.64 -8.61
CA ARG A 865 -15.98 -24.92 -8.45
C ARG A 865 -16.52 -24.30 -7.16
N GLY A 866 -15.71 -24.33 -6.09
CA GLY A 866 -16.03 -23.83 -4.76
C GLY A 866 -15.21 -24.56 -3.70
N TYR A 867 -15.71 -24.54 -2.46
CA TYR A 867 -15.12 -25.30 -1.35
C TYR A 867 -15.88 -26.61 -1.11
N CYS A 868 -15.14 -27.71 -0.96
CA CYS A 868 -15.67 -29.05 -0.70
C CYS A 868 -16.56 -29.03 0.54
N ASN A 869 -17.81 -29.47 0.42
CA ASN A 869 -18.79 -29.56 1.51
C ASN A 869 -19.02 -28.26 2.30
N ARG A 870 -18.78 -27.08 1.69
CA ARG A 870 -18.99 -25.75 2.30
C ARG A 870 -19.74 -24.80 1.35
N PRO A 871 -21.05 -25.01 1.12
CA PRO A 871 -21.84 -24.18 0.21
C PRO A 871 -21.96 -22.73 0.67
N GLU A 872 -22.10 -22.48 1.98
CA GLU A 872 -22.21 -21.12 2.53
C GLU A 872 -20.94 -20.29 2.30
N LEU A 873 -19.77 -20.86 2.61
CA LEU A 873 -18.47 -20.22 2.33
C LEU A 873 -18.23 -20.04 0.83
N THR A 874 -18.73 -20.97 0.01
CA THR A 874 -18.66 -20.84 -1.44
C THR A 874 -19.50 -19.66 -1.92
N ALA A 875 -20.71 -19.48 -1.42
CA ALA A 875 -21.56 -18.34 -1.79
C ALA A 875 -20.98 -16.99 -1.32
N ASP A 876 -20.33 -16.94 -0.16
CA ASP A 876 -19.64 -15.73 0.36
C ASP A 876 -18.44 -15.32 -0.52
N LYS A 877 -17.62 -16.30 -0.95
CA LYS A 877 -16.37 -16.04 -1.68
C LYS A 877 -16.50 -16.03 -3.19
N PHE A 878 -17.46 -16.75 -3.77
CA PHE A 878 -17.72 -16.81 -5.21
C PHE A 878 -19.03 -16.10 -5.53
N THR A 879 -18.97 -14.77 -5.59
CA THR A 879 -20.14 -13.90 -5.77
C THR A 879 -20.56 -13.79 -7.23
N PRO A 880 -21.81 -13.38 -7.54
CA PRO A 880 -22.21 -13.06 -8.91
C PRO A 880 -21.32 -12.00 -9.56
N HIS A 881 -21.14 -12.06 -10.88
CA HIS A 881 -20.32 -11.11 -11.63
C HIS A 881 -21.14 -9.85 -11.99
N PRO A 882 -20.86 -8.66 -11.42
CA PRO A 882 -21.71 -7.47 -11.59
C PRO A 882 -21.56 -6.75 -12.94
N PHE A 883 -20.51 -7.06 -13.73
CA PHE A 883 -20.21 -6.37 -14.99
C PHE A 883 -20.48 -7.18 -16.26
N GLU A 884 -21.39 -8.16 -16.22
CA GLU A 884 -21.68 -9.00 -17.40
C GLU A 884 -22.19 -8.18 -18.59
N ASP A 885 -23.11 -7.25 -18.37
CA ASP A 885 -23.72 -6.43 -19.42
C ASP A 885 -22.74 -5.39 -20.01
N SER A 886 -21.64 -5.10 -19.31
CA SER A 886 -20.58 -4.20 -19.79
C SER A 886 -19.61 -4.86 -20.77
N GLN A 887 -19.79 -6.16 -21.05
CA GLN A 887 -18.97 -6.91 -22.00
C GLN A 887 -19.58 -6.82 -23.42
N ALA A 888 -18.76 -6.51 -24.42
CA ALA A 888 -19.22 -6.47 -25.82
C ALA A 888 -19.81 -7.84 -26.27
N PRO A 889 -20.80 -7.86 -27.18
CA PRO A 889 -21.25 -9.11 -27.81
C PRO A 889 -20.06 -9.83 -28.46
N GLY A 890 -19.71 -11.03 -27.98
CA GLY A 890 -18.52 -11.79 -28.40
C GLY A 890 -17.38 -11.82 -27.37
N ALA A 891 -17.43 -11.01 -26.31
CA ALA A 891 -16.48 -11.04 -25.20
C ALA A 891 -16.80 -12.11 -24.13
N ARG A 892 -17.55 -13.17 -24.47
CA ARG A 892 -17.72 -14.31 -23.55
C ARG A 892 -16.46 -15.16 -23.61
N LEU A 893 -15.83 -15.37 -22.46
CA LEU A 893 -14.65 -16.24 -22.39
C LEU A 893 -15.03 -17.68 -22.77
N PRO A 894 -14.21 -18.38 -23.58
CA PRO A 894 -14.41 -19.79 -23.87
C PRO A 894 -14.49 -20.61 -22.58
N GLY A 895 -15.53 -21.43 -22.42
CA GLY A 895 -15.70 -22.31 -21.25
C GLY A 895 -16.37 -21.68 -20.02
N ALA A 896 -16.73 -20.39 -20.05
CA ALA A 896 -17.40 -19.72 -18.92
C ALA A 896 -18.82 -20.24 -18.60
N ALA A 897 -19.44 -21.01 -19.52
CA ALA A 897 -20.81 -21.50 -19.37
C ALA A 897 -21.01 -22.52 -18.24
N ALA A 898 -19.97 -23.26 -17.84
CA ALA A 898 -20.09 -24.33 -16.83
C ALA A 898 -20.01 -23.81 -15.37
N THR A 899 -19.35 -22.68 -15.13
CA THR A 899 -19.15 -22.14 -13.77
C THR A 899 -20.13 -21.05 -13.37
N GLY A 900 -21.04 -20.65 -14.26
CA GLY A 900 -21.80 -19.41 -14.10
C GLY A 900 -20.88 -18.19 -14.08
N SER A 901 -21.45 -17.00 -14.28
CA SER A 901 -20.68 -15.76 -14.21
C SER A 901 -20.46 -15.35 -12.76
N ARG A 902 -19.31 -15.74 -12.22
CA ARG A 902 -18.92 -15.49 -10.83
C ARG A 902 -17.60 -14.72 -10.78
N LEU A 903 -17.40 -14.02 -9.67
CA LEU A 903 -16.12 -13.48 -9.24
C LEU A 903 -15.69 -14.16 -7.95
N TYR A 904 -14.42 -14.53 -7.85
CA TYR A 904 -13.80 -14.94 -6.59
C TYR A 904 -13.22 -13.72 -5.87
N ARG A 905 -13.64 -13.52 -4.62
CA ARG A 905 -13.15 -12.47 -3.71
C ARG A 905 -11.89 -12.95 -2.99
N THR A 906 -10.75 -12.36 -3.32
CA THR A 906 -9.46 -12.86 -2.80
C THR A 906 -9.15 -12.42 -1.36
N GLY A 907 -9.73 -11.29 -0.92
CA GLY A 907 -9.32 -10.59 0.29
C GLY A 907 -7.95 -9.88 0.17
N ASP A 908 -7.36 -9.86 -1.02
CA ASP A 908 -6.10 -9.18 -1.32
C ASP A 908 -6.36 -7.74 -1.78
N LEU A 909 -5.56 -6.80 -1.28
CA LEU A 909 -5.60 -5.38 -1.65
C LEU A 909 -4.54 -5.11 -2.72
N ALA A 910 -4.93 -4.48 -3.82
CA ALA A 910 -4.05 -4.18 -4.94
C ALA A 910 -4.43 -2.86 -5.61
N ARG A 911 -3.57 -2.33 -6.49
CA ARG A 911 -3.90 -1.17 -7.34
C ARG A 911 -3.41 -1.36 -8.77
N TYR A 912 -4.12 -0.76 -9.72
CA TYR A 912 -3.66 -0.66 -11.10
C TYR A 912 -2.58 0.41 -11.22
N LEU A 913 -1.54 0.09 -11.98
CA LEU A 913 -0.55 1.03 -12.46
C LEU A 913 -1.00 1.65 -13.79
N PRO A 914 -0.43 2.78 -14.23
CA PRO A 914 -0.85 3.47 -15.46
C PRO A 914 -0.81 2.61 -16.73
N ASP A 915 0.03 1.59 -16.76
CA ASP A 915 0.16 0.67 -17.88
C ASP A 915 -0.72 -0.59 -17.75
N GLY A 916 -1.54 -0.70 -16.70
CA GLY A 916 -2.42 -1.84 -16.45
C GLY A 916 -1.76 -3.04 -15.76
N ASN A 917 -0.47 -2.96 -15.41
CA ASN A 917 0.10 -3.89 -14.44
C ASN A 917 -0.50 -3.66 -13.06
N ILE A 918 -0.51 -4.70 -12.23
CA ILE A 918 -1.11 -4.65 -10.91
C ILE A 918 -0.02 -4.73 -9.83
N GLU A 919 -0.06 -3.82 -8.88
CA GLU A 919 0.76 -3.85 -7.67
C GLU A 919 -0.04 -4.47 -6.52
N PHE A 920 0.54 -5.46 -5.86
CA PHE A 920 -0.01 -6.07 -4.65
C PHE A 920 0.39 -5.25 -3.41
N LEU A 921 -0.60 -4.84 -2.60
CA LEU A 921 -0.40 -3.96 -1.44
C LEU A 921 -0.52 -4.70 -0.10
N GLY A 922 -1.10 -5.90 -0.09
CA GLY A 922 -1.27 -6.70 1.12
C GLY A 922 -2.63 -7.38 1.19
N ARG A 923 -3.07 -7.72 2.41
CA ARG A 923 -4.38 -8.34 2.68
C ARG A 923 -5.28 -7.39 3.45
N ILE A 924 -6.58 -7.50 3.19
CA ILE A 924 -7.64 -6.74 3.89
C ILE A 924 -7.98 -7.43 5.22
N ASP A 925 -7.85 -8.75 5.27
CA ASP A 925 -8.11 -9.60 6.43
C ASP A 925 -6.83 -9.89 7.25
N HIS A 926 -6.94 -10.76 8.25
CA HIS A 926 -5.82 -11.18 9.11
C HIS A 926 -5.10 -12.42 8.59
N GLN A 927 -5.42 -12.87 7.38
CA GLN A 927 -4.65 -13.93 6.76
C GLN A 927 -3.27 -13.39 6.39
N VAL A 928 -2.28 -14.25 6.55
CA VAL A 928 -0.89 -13.91 6.29
C VAL A 928 -0.28 -14.97 5.39
N LYS A 929 0.72 -14.56 4.60
CA LYS A 929 1.61 -15.49 3.90
C LYS A 929 2.95 -15.46 4.62
N LEU A 930 3.36 -16.62 5.12
CA LEU A 930 4.61 -16.78 5.87
C LEU A 930 5.41 -17.95 5.27
N ARG A 931 6.54 -17.63 4.64
CA ARG A 931 7.41 -18.60 3.94
C ARG A 931 6.68 -19.38 2.85
N GLY A 932 5.75 -18.73 2.17
CA GLY A 932 4.89 -19.30 1.13
C GLY A 932 3.66 -20.04 1.66
N PHE A 933 3.54 -20.23 2.97
CA PHE A 933 2.38 -20.85 3.58
C PHE A 933 1.29 -19.81 3.81
N ARG A 934 0.10 -20.08 3.29
CA ARG A 934 -1.11 -19.32 3.61
C ARG A 934 -1.59 -19.75 4.99
N ILE A 935 -1.59 -18.81 5.95
CA ILE A 935 -1.95 -19.07 7.35
C ILE A 935 -3.10 -18.14 7.73
N GLU A 936 -4.17 -18.74 8.22
CA GLU A 936 -5.26 -18.02 8.90
C GLU A 936 -4.88 -17.92 10.39
N LEU A 937 -4.57 -16.70 10.85
CA LEU A 937 -4.19 -16.48 12.25
C LEU A 937 -5.30 -16.93 13.21
N GLY A 938 -6.56 -16.76 12.80
CA GLY A 938 -7.74 -17.24 13.53
C GLY A 938 -7.78 -18.75 13.74
N GLU A 939 -7.19 -19.57 12.86
CA GLU A 939 -7.12 -21.03 13.05
C GLU A 939 -6.27 -21.39 14.26
N ILE A 940 -5.14 -20.71 14.43
CA ILE A 940 -4.24 -20.89 15.57
C ILE A 940 -4.87 -20.32 16.84
N GLU A 941 -5.51 -19.13 16.76
CA GLU A 941 -6.24 -18.52 17.88
C GLU A 941 -7.35 -19.45 18.40
N ALA A 942 -8.11 -20.08 17.49
CA ALA A 942 -9.19 -21.00 17.82
C ALA A 942 -8.68 -22.28 18.49
N VAL A 943 -7.58 -22.86 18.00
CA VAL A 943 -6.96 -24.03 18.64
C VAL A 943 -6.41 -23.66 20.02
N LEU A 944 -5.68 -22.55 20.15
CA LEU A 944 -5.19 -22.05 21.45
C LEU A 944 -6.32 -21.83 22.45
N GLY A 945 -7.46 -21.31 22.01
CA GLY A 945 -8.65 -21.13 22.84
C GLY A 945 -9.27 -22.44 23.37
N GLN A 946 -8.91 -23.60 22.82
CA GLN A 946 -9.32 -24.91 23.36
C GLN A 946 -8.45 -25.36 24.56
N HIS A 947 -7.32 -24.71 24.81
CA HIS A 947 -6.42 -25.09 25.90
C HIS A 947 -6.94 -24.56 27.25
N PRO A 948 -7.11 -25.40 28.30
CA PRO A 948 -7.73 -24.99 29.58
C PRO A 948 -7.07 -23.78 30.29
N ALA A 949 -5.76 -23.61 30.08
CA ALA A 949 -4.97 -22.53 30.68
C ALA A 949 -5.00 -21.21 29.90
N VAL A 950 -5.68 -21.13 28.75
CA VAL A 950 -5.72 -19.95 27.87
C VAL A 950 -7.14 -19.38 27.86
N GLN A 951 -7.30 -18.13 28.32
CA GLN A 951 -8.58 -17.42 28.31
C GLN A 951 -8.79 -16.67 26.98
N HIS A 952 -7.74 -15.99 26.50
CA HIS A 952 -7.74 -15.33 25.19
C HIS A 952 -6.39 -15.54 24.51
N ALA A 953 -6.42 -15.69 23.19
CA ALA A 953 -5.23 -15.77 22.35
C ALA A 953 -5.39 -14.84 21.16
N VAL A 954 -4.33 -14.09 20.84
CA VAL A 954 -4.24 -13.28 19.63
C VAL A 954 -2.94 -13.60 18.93
N MET A 955 -3.02 -13.87 17.64
CA MET A 955 -1.89 -14.18 16.80
C MET A 955 -1.48 -12.97 15.98
N LEU A 956 -0.18 -12.82 15.77
CA LEU A 956 0.40 -11.76 14.95
C LEU A 956 1.66 -12.29 14.24
N VAL A 957 1.81 -11.95 12.95
CA VAL A 957 3.12 -12.03 12.29
C VAL A 957 3.86 -10.73 12.56
N ARG A 958 5.03 -10.85 13.17
CA ARG A 958 5.93 -9.74 13.42
C ARG A 958 7.14 -9.80 12.51
N GLU A 959 7.66 -8.63 12.20
CA GLU A 959 8.90 -8.41 11.48
C GLU A 959 9.67 -7.33 12.25
N ASP A 960 10.41 -7.76 13.28
CA ASP A 960 11.18 -6.84 14.11
C ASP A 960 12.55 -6.50 13.44
N GLN A 961 13.00 -7.33 12.49
CA GLN A 961 14.11 -7.06 11.56
C GLN A 961 13.65 -7.30 10.11
N PRO A 962 14.05 -6.48 9.13
CA PRO A 962 13.63 -6.65 7.73
C PRO A 962 13.95 -8.05 7.18
N GLY A 963 12.93 -8.74 6.68
CA GLY A 963 13.01 -10.11 6.14
C GLY A 963 12.79 -11.22 7.15
N ASP A 964 12.84 -10.96 8.46
CA ASP A 964 12.59 -11.95 9.52
C ASP A 964 11.14 -11.89 10.01
N LYS A 965 10.24 -12.45 9.20
CA LYS A 965 8.84 -12.64 9.61
C LYS A 965 8.71 -13.86 10.51
N ARG A 966 8.10 -13.67 11.67
CA ARG A 966 7.85 -14.74 12.64
C ARG A 966 6.45 -14.66 13.24
N LEU A 967 5.90 -15.84 13.54
CA LEU A 967 4.57 -15.99 14.13
C LEU A 967 4.68 -15.89 15.66
N VAL A 968 3.91 -15.00 16.29
CA VAL A 968 3.92 -14.75 17.74
C VAL A 968 2.51 -14.90 18.30
N ALA A 969 2.39 -15.64 19.40
CA ALA A 969 1.14 -15.82 20.14
C ALA A 969 1.12 -14.93 21.38
N TYR A 970 0.09 -14.09 21.51
CA TYR A 970 -0.16 -13.28 22.70
C TYR A 970 -1.31 -13.88 23.49
N LEU A 971 -1.07 -14.20 24.75
CA LEU A 971 -1.97 -15.01 25.56
C LEU A 971 -2.40 -14.29 26.82
N VAL A 972 -3.67 -14.39 27.17
CA VAL A 972 -4.19 -14.07 28.50
C VAL A 972 -4.50 -15.39 29.19
N PRO A 973 -3.83 -15.72 30.32
CA PRO A 973 -4.02 -17.00 30.98
C PRO A 973 -5.34 -17.04 31.76
N THR A 974 -5.93 -18.23 31.87
CA THR A 974 -7.08 -18.46 32.76
C THR A 974 -6.67 -18.19 34.21
N LYS A 975 -7.52 -17.48 34.97
CA LYS A 975 -7.21 -17.08 36.36
C LYS A 975 -6.77 -18.28 37.21
N GLY A 976 -5.57 -18.20 37.78
CA GLY A 976 -4.97 -19.24 38.62
C GLY A 976 -4.19 -20.33 37.87
N GLN A 977 -4.05 -20.23 36.55
CA GLN A 977 -3.19 -21.10 35.74
C GLN A 977 -2.06 -20.30 35.08
N THR A 978 -0.89 -20.91 34.95
CA THR A 978 0.26 -20.34 34.24
C THR A 978 0.66 -21.31 33.13
N PRO A 979 0.20 -21.10 31.88
CA PRO A 979 0.61 -21.96 30.78
C PRO A 979 2.10 -21.79 30.52
N THR A 980 2.83 -22.91 30.39
CA THR A 980 4.23 -22.87 29.97
C THR A 980 4.32 -22.94 28.44
N THR A 981 5.30 -22.25 27.87
CA THR A 981 5.58 -22.26 26.42
C THR A 981 5.69 -23.67 25.87
N ASP A 982 6.36 -24.58 26.58
CA ASP A 982 6.52 -25.97 26.17
C ASP A 982 5.19 -26.74 26.08
N ASN A 983 4.28 -26.52 27.04
CA ASN A 983 2.99 -27.19 27.05
C ASN A 983 2.08 -26.67 25.94
N LEU A 984 2.07 -25.36 25.72
CA LEU A 984 1.31 -24.73 24.62
C LEU A 984 1.83 -25.16 23.25
N ARG A 985 3.16 -25.20 23.06
CA ARG A 985 3.78 -25.65 21.82
C ARG A 985 3.41 -27.09 21.51
N ARG A 986 3.52 -28.00 22.50
CA ARG A 986 3.12 -29.41 22.34
C ARG A 986 1.64 -29.56 21.97
N PHE A 987 0.76 -28.86 22.69
CA PHE A 987 -0.68 -28.88 22.41
C PHE A 987 -1.02 -28.42 20.99
N LEU A 988 -0.30 -27.41 20.47
CA LEU A 988 -0.49 -26.97 19.09
C LEU A 988 0.09 -27.97 18.08
N GLN A 989 1.25 -28.57 18.35
CA GLN A 989 1.89 -29.56 17.47
C GLN A 989 1.05 -30.81 17.25
N ASP A 990 0.22 -31.19 18.23
CA ASP A 990 -0.70 -32.33 18.11
C ASP A 990 -1.83 -32.08 17.09
N LYS A 991 -2.18 -30.81 16.84
CA LYS A 991 -3.39 -30.41 16.08
C LYS A 991 -3.10 -29.65 14.79
N LEU A 992 -2.00 -28.89 14.77
CA LEU A 992 -1.65 -27.97 13.71
C LEU A 992 -0.34 -28.37 13.02
N PRO A 993 -0.21 -28.12 11.70
CA PRO A 993 1.06 -28.28 11.00
C PRO A 993 2.18 -27.45 11.62
N GLU A 994 3.42 -27.91 11.48
CA GLU A 994 4.62 -27.28 12.05
C GLU A 994 4.75 -25.78 11.68
N TYR A 995 4.42 -25.41 10.44
CA TYR A 995 4.51 -24.03 9.96
C TYR A 995 3.48 -23.08 10.59
N MET A 996 2.44 -23.61 11.25
CA MET A 996 1.43 -22.83 11.99
C MET A 996 1.76 -22.67 13.47
N ILE A 997 2.85 -23.30 13.95
CA ILE A 997 3.25 -23.23 15.36
C ILE A 997 3.97 -21.90 15.63
N PRO A 998 3.53 -21.10 16.62
CA PRO A 998 4.18 -19.85 16.97
C PRO A 998 5.64 -20.05 17.37
N SER A 999 6.50 -19.14 16.92
CA SER A 999 7.92 -19.10 17.33
C SER A 999 8.07 -18.60 18.76
N ALA A 1000 7.22 -17.66 19.19
CA ALA A 1000 7.22 -17.08 20.53
C ALA A 1000 5.81 -17.02 21.13
N PHE A 1001 5.74 -17.11 22.45
CA PHE A 1001 4.52 -16.99 23.25
C PHE A 1001 4.73 -15.89 24.28
N VAL A 1002 3.87 -14.87 24.28
CA VAL A 1002 3.95 -13.71 25.16
C VAL A 1002 2.71 -13.68 26.05
N THR A 1003 2.92 -13.82 27.35
CA THR A 1003 1.83 -13.79 28.34
C THR A 1003 1.53 -12.34 28.74
N LEU A 1004 0.26 -11.95 28.65
CA LEU A 1004 -0.22 -10.62 29.03
C LEU A 1004 -1.27 -10.74 30.14
N LEU A 1005 -1.31 -9.75 31.03
CA LEU A 1005 -2.39 -9.64 32.02
C LEU A 1005 -3.76 -9.39 31.36
N ALA A 1006 -3.77 -8.62 30.26
CA ALA A 1006 -4.93 -8.37 29.43
C ALA A 1006 -4.47 -7.97 28.01
N LEU A 1007 -5.32 -8.20 27.01
CA LEU A 1007 -5.06 -7.72 25.65
C LEU A 1007 -5.22 -6.19 25.58
N PRO A 1008 -4.28 -5.45 24.96
CA PRO A 1008 -4.46 -4.03 24.74
C PRO A 1008 -5.66 -3.80 23.81
N LEU A 1009 -6.56 -2.91 24.18
CA LEU A 1009 -7.75 -2.59 23.40
C LEU A 1009 -7.64 -1.18 22.80
N THR A 1010 -8.25 -0.99 21.64
CA THR A 1010 -8.54 0.33 21.06
C THR A 1010 -9.66 1.01 21.86
N PRO A 1011 -9.87 2.33 21.74
CA PRO A 1011 -11.01 3.02 22.35
C PRO A 1011 -12.38 2.41 22.00
N ASN A 1012 -12.48 1.69 20.89
CA ASN A 1012 -13.68 1.00 20.41
C ASN A 1012 -13.81 -0.46 20.92
N GLY A 1013 -12.99 -0.88 21.89
CA GLY A 1013 -13.06 -2.21 22.51
C GLY A 1013 -12.51 -3.37 21.66
N LYS A 1014 -11.94 -3.11 20.47
CA LYS A 1014 -11.24 -4.13 19.66
C LYS A 1014 -9.78 -4.26 20.08
N VAL A 1015 -9.17 -5.44 19.94
CA VAL A 1015 -7.74 -5.65 20.23
C VAL A 1015 -6.86 -4.72 19.39
N ASN A 1016 -6.00 -3.95 20.06
CA ASN A 1016 -5.01 -3.08 19.43
C ASN A 1016 -3.72 -3.87 19.15
N ARG A 1017 -3.67 -4.55 18.00
CA ARG A 1017 -2.50 -5.37 17.61
C ARG A 1017 -1.20 -4.57 17.46
N LYS A 1018 -1.28 -3.26 17.16
CA LYS A 1018 -0.09 -2.39 17.07
C LYS A 1018 0.54 -2.10 18.44
N ALA A 1019 -0.25 -2.19 19.52
CA ALA A 1019 0.21 -2.00 20.88
C ALA A 1019 0.70 -3.30 21.55
N LEU A 1020 0.74 -4.42 20.81
CA LEU A 1020 1.27 -5.67 21.34
C LEU A 1020 2.81 -5.59 21.43
N PRO A 1021 3.40 -5.90 22.60
CA PRO A 1021 4.84 -5.75 22.84
C PRO A 1021 5.64 -6.73 21.97
N ALA A 1022 6.87 -6.39 21.62
CA ALA A 1022 7.78 -7.36 21.01
C ALA A 1022 8.08 -8.51 22.00
N PRO A 1023 8.30 -9.74 21.52
CA PRO A 1023 8.81 -10.81 22.39
C PRO A 1023 10.17 -10.40 22.95
N ASP A 1024 10.35 -10.53 24.27
CA ASP A 1024 11.63 -10.21 24.91
C ASP A 1024 12.73 -11.14 24.39
N THR A 1025 13.75 -10.58 23.72
CA THR A 1025 14.97 -11.32 23.35
C THR A 1025 15.93 -11.47 24.53
N ASN A 1026 15.73 -10.69 25.60
CA ASN A 1026 16.47 -10.77 26.85
C ASN A 1026 15.59 -11.42 27.93
N ARG A 1027 16.01 -12.60 28.39
CA ARG A 1027 15.27 -13.56 29.25
C ARG A 1027 14.73 -12.97 30.56
N PRO A 1028 13.50 -13.38 30.94
CA PRO A 1028 13.26 -13.86 32.32
C PRO A 1028 12.48 -15.18 32.48
N GLU A 1029 11.83 -15.76 31.45
CA GLU A 1029 10.80 -16.80 31.69
C GLU A 1029 11.19 -18.27 31.37
N ILE A 1030 12.40 -18.55 30.89
CA ILE A 1030 12.90 -19.93 30.78
C ILE A 1030 13.73 -20.23 32.03
N GLY A 1031 13.15 -20.96 32.99
CA GLY A 1031 13.79 -21.38 34.24
C GLY A 1031 14.92 -22.41 34.08
N ARG A 1032 15.82 -22.25 33.10
CA ARG A 1032 17.06 -23.04 32.96
C ARG A 1032 18.26 -22.13 33.15
N GLU A 1033 19.10 -22.45 34.13
CA GLU A 1033 20.39 -21.79 34.34
C GLU A 1033 21.20 -21.77 33.02
N PHE A 1034 21.78 -20.62 32.70
CA PHE A 1034 22.74 -20.53 31.60
C PHE A 1034 23.95 -21.40 31.91
N VAL A 1035 24.26 -22.35 31.01
CA VAL A 1035 25.43 -23.21 31.10
C VAL A 1035 26.30 -22.95 29.89
N ALA A 1036 27.54 -22.50 30.12
CA ALA A 1036 28.50 -22.22 29.07
C ALA A 1036 28.91 -23.50 28.30
N PRO A 1037 29.33 -23.38 27.03
CA PRO A 1037 30.01 -24.44 26.27
C PRO A 1037 31.12 -25.13 27.06
N ARG A 1038 31.19 -26.46 27.00
CA ARG A 1038 32.15 -27.26 27.78
C ARG A 1038 33.17 -27.97 26.90
N THR A 1039 32.90 -28.09 25.61
CA THR A 1039 33.79 -28.73 24.63
C THR A 1039 34.07 -27.79 23.46
N PRO A 1040 35.20 -27.94 22.73
CA PRO A 1040 35.49 -27.12 21.56
C PRO A 1040 34.39 -27.18 20.49
N VAL A 1041 33.75 -28.35 20.32
CA VAL A 1041 32.60 -28.52 19.42
C VAL A 1041 31.38 -27.73 19.91
N GLU A 1042 31.09 -27.73 21.22
CA GLU A 1042 30.02 -26.92 21.82
C GLU A 1042 30.30 -25.41 21.67
N GLU A 1043 31.56 -24.97 21.81
CA GLU A 1043 31.96 -23.55 21.69
C GLU A 1043 31.76 -23.01 20.27
N VAL A 1044 32.29 -23.74 19.29
CA VAL A 1044 32.17 -23.36 17.88
C VAL A 1044 30.71 -23.41 17.42
N LEU A 1045 29.95 -24.42 17.84
CA LEU A 1045 28.53 -24.55 17.51
C LEU A 1045 27.68 -23.43 18.13
N ALA A 1046 27.92 -23.10 19.41
CA ALA A 1046 27.27 -21.97 20.08
C ALA A 1046 27.62 -20.63 19.40
N GLY A 1047 28.86 -20.45 18.95
CA GLY A 1047 29.30 -19.28 18.17
C GLY A 1047 28.60 -19.16 16.81
N ILE A 1048 28.43 -20.28 16.08
CA ILE A 1048 27.67 -20.31 14.83
C ILE A 1048 26.22 -19.89 15.07
N TRP A 1049 25.58 -20.41 16.12
CA TRP A 1049 24.20 -20.04 16.47
C TRP A 1049 24.07 -18.58 16.86
N ALA A 1050 24.96 -18.07 17.71
CA ALA A 1050 25.01 -16.67 18.09
C ALA A 1050 25.11 -15.75 16.86
N GLY A 1051 25.97 -16.10 15.89
CA GLY A 1051 26.15 -15.35 14.65
C GLY A 1051 25.01 -15.48 13.63
N VAL A 1052 24.21 -16.54 13.67
CA VAL A 1052 23.03 -16.69 12.79
C VAL A 1052 21.79 -16.03 13.43
N LEU A 1053 21.64 -16.13 14.75
CA LEU A 1053 20.50 -15.60 15.50
C LEU A 1053 20.68 -14.13 15.91
N GLY A 1054 21.88 -13.56 15.75
CA GLY A 1054 22.18 -12.18 16.16
C GLY A 1054 22.23 -12.01 17.68
N LEU A 1055 22.60 -13.05 18.42
CA LEU A 1055 22.66 -13.06 19.88
C LEU A 1055 24.11 -12.92 20.38
N GLU A 1056 24.30 -12.35 21.57
CA GLU A 1056 25.64 -12.22 22.18
C GLU A 1056 26.18 -13.54 22.75
N GLN A 1057 25.31 -14.38 23.34
CA GLN A 1057 25.68 -15.65 23.95
C GLN A 1057 24.59 -16.72 23.75
N VAL A 1058 25.01 -17.98 23.57
CA VAL A 1058 24.14 -19.16 23.48
C VAL A 1058 24.67 -20.23 24.43
N GLY A 1059 23.83 -20.70 25.35
CA GLY A 1059 24.15 -21.76 26.32
C GLY A 1059 23.96 -23.17 25.74
N VAL A 1060 24.61 -24.17 26.34
CA VAL A 1060 24.63 -25.54 25.79
C VAL A 1060 23.27 -26.27 25.83
N TYR A 1061 22.38 -25.84 26.72
CA TYR A 1061 21.03 -26.39 26.85
C TYR A 1061 19.96 -25.52 26.21
N ASP A 1062 20.37 -24.46 25.52
CA ASP A 1062 19.47 -23.59 24.80
C ASP A 1062 18.91 -24.31 23.58
N ASN A 1063 17.62 -24.13 23.34
CA ASN A 1063 16.95 -24.65 22.16
C ASN A 1063 16.96 -23.59 21.05
N PHE A 1064 17.34 -24.00 19.83
CA PHE A 1064 17.44 -23.10 18.68
C PHE A 1064 16.15 -22.31 18.40
N PHE A 1065 15.00 -22.99 18.48
CA PHE A 1065 13.71 -22.41 18.14
C PHE A 1065 13.19 -21.48 19.25
N ASP A 1066 13.53 -21.77 20.51
CA ASP A 1066 13.18 -20.91 21.64
C ASP A 1066 14.00 -19.60 21.62
N LEU A 1067 15.18 -19.63 21.00
CA LEU A 1067 16.01 -18.45 20.74
C LEU A 1067 15.58 -17.65 19.50
N GLY A 1068 14.41 -17.92 18.93
CA GLY A 1068 13.91 -17.24 17.73
C GLY A 1068 14.38 -17.84 16.41
N GLY A 1069 15.13 -18.95 16.46
CA GLY A 1069 15.53 -19.70 15.28
C GLY A 1069 14.34 -20.31 14.54
N HIS A 1070 14.50 -20.52 13.24
CA HIS A 1070 13.48 -21.14 12.40
C HIS A 1070 14.08 -21.93 11.23
N SER A 1071 13.27 -22.63 10.45
CA SER A 1071 13.71 -23.58 9.42
C SER A 1071 14.76 -23.02 8.44
N LEU A 1072 14.58 -21.77 8.02
CA LEU A 1072 15.52 -21.06 7.14
C LEU A 1072 16.85 -20.68 7.84
N LEU A 1073 16.82 -20.32 9.13
CA LEU A 1073 18.04 -20.07 9.89
C LEU A 1073 18.74 -21.38 10.24
N ALA A 1074 17.98 -22.46 10.45
CA ALA A 1074 18.52 -23.79 10.66
C ALA A 1074 19.33 -24.28 9.45
N THR A 1075 18.86 -24.02 8.22
CA THR A 1075 19.62 -24.38 7.01
C THR A 1075 20.90 -23.56 6.89
N GLN A 1076 20.88 -22.27 7.24
CA GLN A 1076 22.11 -21.45 7.33
C GLN A 1076 23.08 -21.97 8.38
N VAL A 1077 22.59 -22.36 9.57
CA VAL A 1077 23.42 -22.98 10.62
C VAL A 1077 24.06 -24.26 10.10
N ILE A 1078 23.30 -25.14 9.45
CA ILE A 1078 23.83 -26.41 8.93
C ILE A 1078 24.88 -26.17 7.84
N SER A 1079 24.65 -25.21 6.95
CA SER A 1079 25.64 -24.81 5.95
C SER A 1079 26.97 -24.39 6.61
N ARG A 1080 26.91 -23.52 7.63
CA ARG A 1080 28.09 -23.09 8.40
C ARG A 1080 28.72 -24.22 9.21
N VAL A 1081 27.93 -25.16 9.76
CA VAL A 1081 28.43 -26.35 10.47
C VAL A 1081 29.17 -27.28 9.49
N ARG A 1082 28.62 -27.49 8.29
CA ARG A 1082 29.26 -28.29 7.23
C ARG A 1082 30.60 -27.66 6.82
N GLU A 1083 30.66 -26.34 6.66
CA GLU A 1083 31.90 -25.63 6.37
C GLU A 1083 32.93 -25.74 7.50
N THR A 1084 32.49 -25.53 8.74
CA THR A 1084 33.41 -25.40 9.88
C THR A 1084 33.94 -26.74 10.36
N PHE A 1085 33.08 -27.76 10.39
CA PHE A 1085 33.42 -29.09 10.90
C PHE A 1085 33.67 -30.12 9.79
N MET A 1086 33.46 -29.77 8.52
CA MET A 1086 33.61 -30.68 7.37
C MET A 1086 32.79 -31.98 7.48
N VAL A 1087 31.70 -31.94 8.24
CA VAL A 1087 30.77 -33.07 8.42
C VAL A 1087 29.47 -32.84 7.65
N GLU A 1088 28.94 -33.92 7.08
CA GLU A 1088 27.59 -33.94 6.52
C GLU A 1088 26.56 -34.16 7.63
N LEU A 1089 25.77 -33.14 7.95
CA LEU A 1089 24.71 -33.21 8.95
C LEU A 1089 23.34 -33.06 8.28
N PRO A 1090 22.51 -34.11 8.23
CA PRO A 1090 21.16 -34.01 7.67
C PRO A 1090 20.31 -32.99 8.43
N LEU A 1091 19.53 -32.17 7.71
CA LEU A 1091 18.61 -31.18 8.30
C LEU A 1091 17.71 -31.78 9.38
N ARG A 1092 17.24 -33.01 9.17
CA ARG A 1092 16.45 -33.77 10.14
C ARG A 1092 17.13 -33.92 11.51
N THR A 1093 18.44 -34.17 11.53
CA THR A 1093 19.20 -34.33 12.78
C THR A 1093 19.20 -33.05 13.62
N PHE A 1094 19.15 -31.88 12.97
CA PHE A 1094 19.03 -30.60 13.65
C PHE A 1094 17.66 -30.42 14.33
N PHE A 1095 16.57 -30.82 13.65
CA PHE A 1095 15.22 -30.74 14.19
C PHE A 1095 14.95 -31.78 15.30
N GLU A 1096 15.57 -32.96 15.22
CA GLU A 1096 15.47 -33.99 16.25
C GLU A 1096 16.30 -33.64 17.50
N ALA A 1097 17.35 -32.83 17.35
CA ALA A 1097 18.25 -32.42 18.42
C ALA A 1097 18.54 -30.90 18.40
N PRO A 1098 17.54 -30.02 18.58
CA PRO A 1098 17.69 -28.57 18.42
C PRO A 1098 18.32 -27.92 19.65
N VAL A 1099 19.25 -28.59 20.32
CA VAL A 1099 19.95 -28.13 21.53
C VAL A 1099 21.43 -28.33 21.33
N VAL A 1100 22.25 -27.31 21.60
CA VAL A 1100 23.71 -27.32 21.34
C VAL A 1100 24.38 -28.59 21.88
N ALA A 1101 24.12 -28.98 23.13
CA ALA A 1101 24.68 -30.19 23.75
C ALA A 1101 24.23 -31.52 23.10
N LYS A 1102 23.06 -31.55 22.47
CA LYS A 1102 22.55 -32.74 21.76
C LYS A 1102 23.08 -32.78 20.33
N LEU A 1103 23.12 -31.63 19.67
CA LEU A 1103 23.61 -31.50 18.31
C LEU A 1103 25.12 -31.70 18.22
N SER A 1104 25.89 -31.22 19.21
CA SER A 1104 27.33 -31.49 19.32
C SER A 1104 27.64 -32.99 19.40
N ARG A 1105 26.83 -33.76 20.13
CA ARG A 1105 26.95 -35.23 20.18
C ARG A 1105 26.64 -35.89 18.82
N SER A 1106 25.68 -35.35 18.06
CA SER A 1106 25.38 -35.87 16.71
C SER A 1106 26.49 -35.55 15.70
N ILE A 1107 27.14 -34.39 15.84
CA ILE A 1107 28.36 -34.04 15.09
C ILE A 1107 29.45 -35.06 15.43
N ILE A 1108 29.73 -35.27 16.72
CA ILE A 1108 30.74 -36.22 17.21
C ILE A 1108 30.41 -37.67 16.82
N ALA A 1109 29.13 -38.06 16.77
CA ALA A 1109 28.74 -39.40 16.34
C ALA A 1109 28.87 -39.63 14.82
N ASN A 1110 28.72 -38.59 14.01
CA ASN A 1110 28.99 -38.65 12.57
C ASN A 1110 30.50 -38.61 12.24
N GLU A 1111 31.35 -38.19 13.17
CA GLU A 1111 32.82 -38.29 13.08
C GLU A 1111 33.34 -39.74 13.07
N ALA A 1112 32.52 -40.73 13.45
CA ALA A 1112 32.93 -42.13 13.64
C ALA A 1112 32.78 -43.05 12.41
N ARG A 1113 32.48 -42.55 11.19
CA ARG A 1113 32.40 -43.37 9.96
C ARG A 1113 33.73 -43.38 9.19
N PRO A 1114 34.22 -44.53 8.66
CA PRO A 1114 35.57 -44.64 8.12
C PRO A 1114 35.68 -44.02 6.72
N GLY A 1115 36.55 -43.02 6.56
CA GLY A 1115 36.89 -42.41 5.26
C GLY A 1115 37.39 -40.95 5.34
N GLN A 1116 37.06 -40.22 6.42
CA GLN A 1116 37.48 -38.81 6.62
C GLN A 1116 38.43 -38.60 7.82
N ALA A 1117 38.74 -39.65 8.58
CA ALA A 1117 39.46 -39.58 9.86
C ALA A 1117 40.86 -38.91 9.79
N GLU A 1118 41.56 -39.02 8.67
CA GLU A 1118 42.96 -38.54 8.55
C GLU A 1118 43.07 -37.02 8.29
N LYS A 1119 42.13 -36.44 7.54
CA LYS A 1119 42.04 -34.97 7.38
C LYS A 1119 41.43 -34.30 8.62
N ILE A 1120 40.52 -34.99 9.30
CA ILE A 1120 39.83 -34.51 10.51
C ILE A 1120 40.74 -34.54 11.74
N ALA A 1121 41.63 -35.54 11.89
CA ALA A 1121 42.64 -35.56 12.95
C ALA A 1121 43.59 -34.34 12.90
N ARG A 1122 43.76 -33.74 11.71
CA ARG A 1122 44.56 -32.53 11.49
C ARG A 1122 43.84 -31.27 11.99
N VAL A 1123 42.53 -31.17 11.75
CA VAL A 1123 41.68 -30.05 12.21
C VAL A 1123 41.42 -30.13 13.71
N LEU A 1124 41.13 -31.32 14.25
CA LEU A 1124 40.96 -31.53 15.70
C LEU A 1124 42.25 -31.23 16.46
N LYS A 1125 43.44 -31.66 15.98
CA LYS A 1125 44.72 -31.24 16.57
C LYS A 1125 44.94 -29.73 16.52
N MET A 1126 44.47 -29.06 15.47
CA MET A 1126 44.57 -27.62 15.33
C MET A 1126 43.65 -26.90 16.32
N VAL A 1127 42.41 -27.36 16.47
CA VAL A 1127 41.42 -26.80 17.41
C VAL A 1127 41.76 -27.12 18.87
N GLU A 1128 42.27 -28.32 19.16
CA GLU A 1128 42.75 -28.71 20.51
C GLU A 1128 44.04 -27.96 20.91
N SER A 1129 44.77 -27.39 19.96
CA SER A 1129 45.98 -26.60 20.22
C SER A 1129 45.73 -25.09 20.43
N LEU A 1130 44.50 -24.63 20.23
CA LEU A 1130 44.11 -23.22 20.43
C LEU A 1130 43.67 -22.99 21.88
N SER A 1131 44.15 -21.91 22.50
CA SER A 1131 43.58 -21.40 23.74
C SER A 1131 42.20 -20.77 23.49
N ALA A 1132 41.38 -20.66 24.54
CA ALA A 1132 40.03 -20.09 24.46
C ALA A 1132 40.02 -18.62 23.95
N GLU A 1133 41.13 -17.89 24.05
CA GLU A 1133 41.28 -16.54 23.51
C GLU A 1133 41.64 -16.56 22.01
N GLU A 1134 42.48 -17.50 21.56
CA GLU A 1134 42.88 -17.64 20.15
C GLU A 1134 41.73 -18.16 19.26
N ALA A 1135 40.89 -19.07 19.76
CA ALA A 1135 39.67 -19.51 19.07
C ALA A 1135 38.67 -18.35 18.88
N LYS A 1136 38.59 -17.46 19.87
CA LYS A 1136 37.75 -16.24 19.84
C LYS A 1136 38.29 -15.21 18.86
N GLU A 1137 39.62 -15.08 18.77
CA GLU A 1137 40.30 -14.17 17.86
C GLU A 1137 40.16 -14.63 16.40
N MET A 1138 40.29 -15.93 16.10
CA MET A 1138 40.03 -16.50 14.76
C MET A 1138 38.61 -16.21 14.25
N LEU A 1139 37.60 -16.29 15.12
CA LEU A 1139 36.22 -15.95 14.81
C LEU A 1139 36.00 -14.44 14.61
N GLN A 1140 36.83 -13.58 15.23
CA GLN A 1140 36.74 -12.12 15.13
C GLN A 1140 37.54 -11.54 13.94
N THR A 1141 38.63 -12.17 13.51
CA THR A 1141 39.46 -11.69 12.37
C THR A 1141 38.71 -11.67 11.03
N LYS A 1142 37.66 -12.46 10.83
CA LYS A 1142 36.83 -12.36 9.61
C LYS A 1142 35.89 -11.15 9.57
N LYS A 1143 35.79 -10.37 10.66
CA LYS A 1143 35.00 -9.13 10.72
C LYS A 1143 35.76 -7.89 10.24
N LYS A 1144 37.07 -7.99 9.99
CA LYS A 1144 37.91 -6.90 9.46
C LYS A 1144 38.81 -7.38 8.31
N GLY A 1145 38.40 -7.08 7.09
CA GLY A 1145 39.28 -6.97 5.91
C GLY A 1145 39.51 -8.25 5.12
N MET A 1146 38.79 -8.39 4.00
CA MET A 1146 39.30 -9.15 2.85
C MET A 1146 40.32 -8.27 2.12
N SER A 1147 41.62 -8.47 2.41
CA SER A 1147 42.67 -8.29 1.42
C SER A 1147 43.16 -9.67 1.00
N ASN A 1148 43.30 -9.84 -0.31
CA ASN A 1148 43.79 -11.05 -0.97
C ASN A 1148 45.11 -11.58 -0.37
N GLU A 1149 45.30 -12.88 -0.58
CA GLU A 1149 46.50 -13.70 -0.35
C GLU A 1149 46.58 -14.43 1.00
N ALA A 1150 46.05 -15.66 1.02
CA ALA A 1150 46.79 -16.88 1.39
C ALA A 1150 45.84 -18.07 1.34
N ASN A 1151 45.94 -18.86 0.26
CA ASN A 1151 45.42 -20.22 0.19
C ASN A 1151 46.61 -21.14 0.51
N ASP A 1152 46.57 -21.79 1.68
CA ASP A 1152 47.18 -23.10 1.93
C ASP A 1152 46.48 -23.78 3.10
#